data_AF-A0AA97JZP4-F1
#
_entry.id   AF-A0AA97JZP4-F1
#
_cell.length_a   1.000
_cell.length_b   1.000
_cell.length_c   1.000
_cell.angle_alpha   90.00
_cell.angle_beta   90.00
_cell.angle_gamma   90.00
#
_symmetry.space_group_name_H-M   'P 1'
#
loop_
_entity.id
_entity.type
_entity.pdbx_description
1 polymer ?
#
loop_
_entity_poly.entity_id
_entity_poly.type
_entity_poly.pdbx_seq_one_letter_code
_entity_poly.pdbx_strand_id
1 'polypeptide(L)'
;MRKKEPVRGDTPLRRSTRLQQERTGEQLQILKESQGSKERSIADILQPRESIRAHRQVVHTKESLPPPPPPSDPLPVSAPETPKDSRQAVSERDNLVPQDPNVEWEVVKDQRARLRVLETRPQSAELRAMVEQEAPSLQGMVVNRTLRQQARAGITPRSWDPASKVRGRTEADPRKLQSTALPSKAAGKKWTKRLFSLPTLFFLLFLLILGFTGWFIWKHGSPVSFSGLATYGQWALSSFPRLWSRTEECSTQCSLVLVESIPDSLVYQPEDVRHLSIYQAWMDLLAEANSSVDIAAFYFTLRDSDIKMEHPSSQQGRDVFNSLLGLPSRGIKLSIAVNSPQMSEDDTDELARQGADIEYVNMKNLTGGIVHTKFWVVDQKHVYIGSANMDWRSLTQVKELGAVLYNCSCLARDLGRIFAMYRMLGGEGASIPAAWPASVAAESSLNHPLQLQLNGSSAELYISSSPSALCSAGRTSDLTAIVRTIEDAQDFVYISVMDYEPQCFFCKPKRFWPVIDDALRAAACDRKVNVRLLISCWPHSHRDMFVFLESLSILSQEPLGCPIEVNLFVVPGEGEQPPIPYAHVNHNKYMVTDRLAYIGTSNWSEDYFTKTAGVGLIVNQSDPNSIMAGQEFTLRHQLEQVFIRDWNSDNVLPLSNHRSCTKRY
;
A
#
# COMPACT_ATOMS: atom_id res chain seq x y z
N MET A 1 -10.66 53.54 -28.39
CA MET A 1 -9.67 53.95 -29.42
C MET A 1 -8.52 54.72 -28.76
N ARG A 2 -7.42 55.03 -29.49
CA ARG A 2 -6.11 55.46 -28.95
C ARG A 2 -6.01 56.92 -28.45
N LYS A 3 -5.19 57.15 -27.40
CA LYS A 3 -4.17 58.22 -27.15
C LYS A 3 -3.66 58.00 -25.69
N LYS A 4 -2.38 57.78 -25.34
CA LYS A 4 -1.09 58.49 -25.52
C LYS A 4 -0.98 59.88 -24.86
N GLU A 5 -0.32 59.91 -23.68
CA GLU A 5 0.87 60.70 -23.22
C GLU A 5 1.13 62.14 -23.75
N PRO A 6 1.88 63.07 -23.05
CA PRO A 6 3.03 62.79 -22.15
C PRO A 6 3.38 63.77 -20.94
N VAL A 7 4.14 63.25 -19.96
CA VAL A 7 5.41 63.75 -19.32
C VAL A 7 5.59 65.17 -18.67
N ARG A 8 6.13 65.15 -17.41
CA ARG A 8 6.98 66.11 -16.62
C ARG A 8 6.42 67.33 -15.84
N GLY A 9 7.14 67.62 -14.75
CA GLY A 9 7.04 68.79 -13.84
C GLY A 9 7.96 68.59 -12.61
N ASP A 10 8.68 69.62 -12.14
CA ASP A 10 9.87 69.51 -11.27
C ASP A 10 9.92 70.73 -10.26
N THR A 11 10.77 70.87 -9.21
CA THR A 11 11.99 70.12 -8.80
C THR A 11 12.33 70.01 -7.28
N PRO A 12 12.53 71.07 -6.45
CA PRO A 12 13.73 71.04 -5.56
C PRO A 12 13.63 71.35 -4.03
N LEU A 13 14.72 70.95 -3.33
CA LEU A 13 15.26 71.37 -1.99
C LEU A 13 14.58 70.79 -0.72
N ARG A 14 15.27 70.57 0.42
CA ARG A 14 16.53 71.17 0.96
C ARG A 14 17.43 70.15 1.73
N ARG A 15 18.65 70.57 2.16
CA ARG A 15 19.75 69.73 2.72
C ARG A 15 19.80 69.64 4.27
N SER A 16 20.39 68.54 4.79
CA SER A 16 21.57 68.53 5.71
C SER A 16 22.22 67.12 5.64
N THR A 17 23.52 66.83 5.46
CA THR A 17 24.82 67.25 6.07
C THR A 17 24.99 66.97 7.56
N ARG A 18 26.15 66.54 8.09
CA ARG A 18 27.35 65.81 7.58
C ARG A 18 28.26 65.52 8.79
N LEU A 19 28.90 64.36 8.89
CA LEU A 19 30.17 64.17 9.66
C LEU A 19 30.97 62.97 9.11
N GLN A 20 32.31 63.03 9.18
CA GLN A 20 33.21 62.17 8.41
C GLN A 20 34.67 62.27 8.91
N GLN A 21 35.32 61.13 9.21
CA GLN A 21 36.78 60.88 9.31
C GLN A 21 36.97 59.34 9.23
N GLU A 22 37.73 58.74 8.30
CA GLU A 22 39.21 58.69 8.12
C GLU A 22 39.93 57.85 9.20
N ARG A 23 40.86 56.90 8.95
CA ARG A 23 41.60 56.31 7.77
C ARG A 23 42.20 54.93 8.25
N THR A 24 42.85 54.00 7.51
CA THR A 24 43.37 53.82 6.12
C THR A 24 43.63 52.31 5.85
N GLY A 25 43.67 51.86 4.58
CA GLY A 25 44.27 50.58 4.13
C GLY A 25 43.39 49.31 4.28
N GLU A 26 43.47 48.27 3.44
CA GLU A 26 44.26 48.02 2.20
C GLU A 26 43.39 47.31 1.12
N GLN A 27 43.99 46.85 0.01
CA GLN A 27 43.31 46.23 -1.16
C GLN A 27 42.70 44.86 -0.81
N LEU A 28 41.55 44.40 -1.31
CA LEU A 28 40.92 44.48 -2.65
C LEU A 28 41.52 43.50 -3.68
N GLN A 29 41.05 42.24 -3.61
CA GLN A 29 41.07 41.32 -4.75
C GLN A 29 39.83 40.41 -4.70
N ILE A 30 38.77 40.80 -5.43
CA ILE A 30 37.56 39.98 -5.60
C ILE A 30 37.74 39.13 -6.86
N LEU A 31 37.83 37.81 -6.68
CA LEU A 31 37.80 36.85 -7.79
C LEU A 31 36.37 36.43 -8.08
N LYS A 32 36.04 36.29 -9.38
CA LYS A 32 34.74 35.81 -9.84
C LYS A 32 34.68 34.28 -9.67
N GLU A 33 33.67 33.77 -8.98
CA GLU A 33 33.26 32.38 -9.16
C GLU A 33 31.82 32.32 -9.69
N SER A 34 31.69 31.59 -10.79
CA SER A 34 30.47 31.39 -11.58
C SER A 34 29.37 30.69 -10.78
N GLN A 35 28.12 31.15 -10.91
CA GLN A 35 26.95 30.37 -10.49
C GLN A 35 26.77 29.16 -11.43
N GLY A 36 27.47 28.07 -11.15
CA GLY A 36 27.20 26.77 -11.75
C GLY A 36 25.97 26.13 -11.11
N SER A 37 24.80 26.30 -11.75
CA SER A 37 23.57 25.56 -11.38
C SER A 37 23.78 24.06 -11.60
N LYS A 38 24.10 23.33 -10.52
CA LYS A 38 24.08 21.86 -10.53
C LYS A 38 22.67 21.39 -10.21
N GLU A 39 22.03 20.80 -11.21
CA GLU A 39 20.87 19.94 -11.01
C GLU A 39 21.23 18.83 -10.02
N ARG A 40 20.34 18.57 -9.06
CA ARG A 40 20.48 17.47 -8.11
C ARG A 40 19.61 16.31 -8.62
N SER A 41 20.22 15.17 -8.90
CA SER A 41 19.46 13.96 -9.22
C SER A 41 18.78 13.38 -7.97
N ILE A 42 17.67 12.66 -8.12
CA ILE A 42 16.99 11.97 -7.00
C ILE A 42 17.90 10.94 -6.31
N ALA A 43 18.95 10.45 -6.96
CA ALA A 43 19.96 9.60 -6.32
C ALA A 43 20.68 10.30 -5.13
N ASP A 44 20.77 11.64 -5.10
CA ASP A 44 21.30 12.40 -3.96
C ASP A 44 20.30 12.53 -2.79
N ILE A 45 19.04 12.16 -3.01
CA ILE A 45 17.94 12.18 -2.02
C ILE A 45 17.75 10.79 -1.44
N LEU A 46 17.85 9.76 -2.29
CA LEU A 46 17.92 8.36 -1.89
C LEU A 46 19.21 8.03 -1.11
N GLN A 47 20.32 8.74 -1.37
CA GLN A 47 21.58 8.49 -0.65
C GLN A 47 21.74 9.33 0.65
N PRO A 48 22.11 8.69 1.78
CA PRO A 48 22.52 9.42 2.98
C PRO A 48 23.90 10.07 2.78
N ARG A 49 23.91 11.38 2.49
CA ARG A 49 25.09 12.24 2.61
C ARG A 49 25.40 12.56 4.09
N GLU A 50 26.67 12.54 4.43
CA GLU A 50 27.18 12.92 5.76
C GLU A 50 27.31 14.44 5.89
N SER A 51 27.16 14.97 7.11
CA SER A 51 27.49 16.38 7.41
C SER A 51 28.04 16.60 8.82
N ILE A 52 29.33 16.90 8.86
CA ILE A 52 30.01 17.79 9.82
C ILE A 52 30.29 17.24 11.25
N ARG A 53 31.60 17.22 11.53
CA ARG A 53 32.27 16.87 12.79
C ARG A 53 31.73 17.62 14.02
N ALA A 54 31.36 16.87 15.06
CA ALA A 54 31.52 17.33 16.45
C ALA A 54 32.98 17.04 16.92
N HIS A 55 33.51 17.82 17.85
CA HIS A 55 34.89 17.69 18.31
C HIS A 55 35.11 16.44 19.18
N ARG A 56 36.23 15.73 18.95
CA ARG A 56 36.88 14.87 19.95
C ARG A 56 38.39 15.04 19.86
N GLN A 57 39.06 15.10 21.00
CA GLN A 57 40.50 15.36 21.08
C GLN A 57 41.30 14.18 20.53
N VAL A 58 42.33 14.47 19.72
CA VAL A 58 43.25 13.46 19.19
C VAL A 58 44.33 13.19 20.23
N VAL A 59 44.42 11.93 20.69
CA VAL A 59 45.64 11.38 21.28
C VAL A 59 46.42 10.71 20.16
N HIS A 60 47.68 11.11 19.95
CA HIS A 60 48.51 10.53 18.90
C HIS A 60 48.96 9.10 19.25
N THR A 61 48.79 8.19 18.31
CA THR A 61 49.69 7.05 18.09
C THR A 61 49.96 6.94 16.60
N LYS A 62 51.21 6.70 16.22
CA LYS A 62 51.62 6.45 14.83
C LYS A 62 51.74 4.95 14.64
N GLU A 63 51.17 4.43 13.56
CA GLU A 63 51.62 3.18 12.98
C GLU A 63 51.47 3.27 11.45
N SER A 64 52.41 2.67 10.71
CA SER A 64 52.62 2.94 9.29
C SER A 64 52.45 1.69 8.44
N LEU A 65 51.50 1.72 7.49
CA LEU A 65 51.28 0.65 6.53
C LEU A 65 52.15 0.85 5.26
N PRO A 66 52.66 -0.25 4.65
CA PRO A 66 53.47 -0.20 3.42
C PRO A 66 52.62 0.02 2.15
N PRO A 67 53.23 0.50 1.04
CA PRO A 67 52.52 0.77 -0.21
C PRO A 67 52.18 -0.52 -1.02
N PRO A 68 51.15 -0.47 -1.88
CA PRO A 68 50.77 -1.58 -2.76
C PRO A 68 51.68 -1.70 -4.01
N PRO A 69 51.72 -2.88 -4.66
CA PRO A 69 52.48 -3.11 -5.89
C PRO A 69 51.81 -2.47 -7.14
N PRO A 70 52.57 -2.22 -8.22
CA PRO A 70 52.07 -1.64 -9.47
C PRO A 70 51.25 -2.63 -10.33
N PRO A 71 50.41 -2.13 -11.27
CA PRO A 71 49.61 -2.97 -12.16
C PRO A 71 50.43 -3.62 -13.29
N SER A 72 49.85 -4.61 -13.96
CA SER A 72 50.40 -5.29 -15.14
C SER A 72 49.52 -5.06 -16.37
N ASP A 73 50.16 -4.93 -17.54
CA ASP A 73 49.52 -4.55 -18.81
C ASP A 73 48.78 -5.72 -19.50
N PRO A 74 47.79 -5.42 -20.37
CA PRO A 74 46.93 -6.42 -21.01
C PRO A 74 47.51 -7.06 -22.27
N LEU A 75 47.03 -8.26 -22.60
CA LEU A 75 47.24 -8.94 -23.90
C LEU A 75 45.97 -8.87 -24.78
N PRO A 76 46.10 -9.00 -26.12
CA PRO A 76 45.25 -8.26 -27.05
C PRO A 76 43.97 -8.98 -27.53
N VAL A 77 43.04 -8.16 -28.00
CA VAL A 77 41.79 -8.54 -28.68
C VAL A 77 42.06 -9.09 -30.08
N SER A 78 41.28 -10.09 -30.50
CA SER A 78 41.09 -10.47 -31.90
C SER A 78 39.66 -10.10 -32.35
N ALA A 79 39.51 -9.67 -33.60
CA ALA A 79 38.26 -9.14 -34.17
C ALA A 79 37.67 -10.10 -35.22
N PRO A 80 36.34 -10.08 -35.46
CA PRO A 80 35.66 -11.09 -36.26
C PRO A 80 35.73 -10.88 -37.78
N GLU A 81 35.45 -11.95 -38.51
CA GLU A 81 35.33 -11.97 -39.97
C GLU A 81 34.04 -11.31 -40.48
N THR A 82 33.96 -11.09 -41.80
CA THR A 82 32.77 -10.59 -42.50
C THR A 82 32.32 -11.58 -43.58
N PRO A 83 31.05 -11.53 -43.98
CA PRO A 83 30.74 -11.55 -45.41
C PRO A 83 29.87 -10.37 -45.85
N LYS A 84 29.80 -10.17 -47.17
CA LYS A 84 29.03 -9.10 -47.83
C LYS A 84 27.86 -9.64 -48.66
N ASP A 85 26.94 -8.73 -48.96
CA ASP A 85 26.13 -8.63 -50.18
C ASP A 85 25.37 -9.88 -50.69
N SER A 86 24.04 -9.75 -50.77
CA SER A 86 23.40 -9.63 -52.09
C SER A 86 22.08 -8.85 -52.00
N ARG A 87 21.69 -8.16 -53.07
CA ARG A 87 20.41 -7.45 -53.22
C ARG A 87 19.60 -8.07 -54.35
N GLN A 88 18.26 -8.06 -54.25
CA GLN A 88 17.38 -7.62 -55.36
C GLN A 88 15.94 -7.39 -54.87
N ALA A 89 15.14 -6.66 -55.66
CA ALA A 89 13.79 -6.23 -55.29
C ALA A 89 12.91 -5.97 -56.55
N VAL A 90 11.61 -6.26 -56.43
CA VAL A 90 10.48 -5.95 -57.34
C VAL A 90 9.23 -5.85 -56.43
N SER A 91 8.43 -4.78 -56.37
CA SER A 91 7.32 -4.36 -57.27
C SER A 91 6.21 -5.44 -57.46
N GLU A 92 4.90 -5.14 -57.52
CA GLU A 92 4.20 -3.85 -57.68
C GLU A 92 2.66 -3.89 -57.36
N ARG A 93 2.11 -2.76 -56.87
CA ARG A 93 0.72 -2.19 -56.99
C ARG A 93 -0.63 -2.84 -56.54
N ASP A 94 -1.39 -1.97 -55.84
CA ASP A 94 -2.83 -1.57 -55.96
C ASP A 94 -4.02 -2.56 -55.89
N ASN A 95 -5.02 -2.25 -55.02
CA ASN A 95 -6.29 -1.59 -55.44
C ASN A 95 -7.28 -1.20 -54.30
N LEU A 96 -7.70 0.08 -54.31
CA LEU A 96 -9.03 0.68 -54.06
C LEU A 96 -9.92 0.41 -52.80
N VAL A 97 -10.34 1.53 -52.20
CA VAL A 97 -11.47 1.82 -51.27
C VAL A 97 -12.77 2.06 -52.12
N PRO A 98 -14.05 2.25 -51.64
CA PRO A 98 -14.51 2.72 -50.31
C PRO A 98 -15.88 2.21 -49.74
N GLN A 99 -16.18 2.49 -48.45
CA GLN A 99 -17.19 3.50 -48.02
C GLN A 99 -17.41 3.51 -46.48
N ASP A 100 -17.84 4.67 -45.98
CA ASP A 100 -18.25 4.98 -44.59
C ASP A 100 -19.81 4.99 -44.51
N PRO A 101 -20.43 4.78 -43.33
CA PRO A 101 -21.09 5.94 -42.72
C PRO A 101 -21.08 6.03 -41.18
N ASN A 102 -20.68 7.20 -40.68
CA ASN A 102 -21.32 7.98 -39.60
C ASN A 102 -21.91 7.23 -38.38
N VAL A 103 -21.28 7.43 -37.21
CA VAL A 103 -21.97 7.41 -35.90
C VAL A 103 -21.62 8.68 -35.11
N GLU A 104 -22.64 9.45 -34.78
CA GLU A 104 -22.55 10.71 -34.02
C GLU A 104 -22.67 10.42 -32.52
N TRP A 105 -21.65 10.77 -31.73
CA TRP A 105 -21.63 10.50 -30.28
C TRP A 105 -22.22 11.66 -29.47
N GLU A 106 -23.52 11.57 -29.17
CA GLU A 106 -24.20 12.53 -28.29
C GLU A 106 -23.77 12.36 -26.82
N VAL A 107 -23.19 13.42 -26.22
CA VAL A 107 -22.61 13.37 -24.88
C VAL A 107 -23.69 13.53 -23.80
N VAL A 108 -24.28 12.42 -23.36
CA VAL A 108 -25.25 12.38 -22.27
C VAL A 108 -24.59 12.72 -20.92
N LYS A 109 -24.82 13.94 -20.44
CA LYS A 109 -24.33 14.43 -19.14
C LYS A 109 -25.24 14.01 -17.98
N ASP A 110 -25.08 12.79 -17.48
CA ASP A 110 -25.55 12.41 -16.13
C ASP A 110 -24.54 11.48 -15.42
N GLN A 111 -23.96 11.95 -14.31
CA GLN A 111 -23.02 11.18 -13.50
C GLN A 111 -23.69 10.20 -12.52
N ARG A 112 -25.02 10.22 -12.34
CA ARG A 112 -25.72 9.39 -11.33
C ARG A 112 -26.34 8.10 -11.88
N ALA A 113 -26.35 7.90 -13.20
CA ALA A 113 -27.02 6.75 -13.83
C ALA A 113 -26.20 5.44 -13.85
N ARG A 114 -24.87 5.47 -13.70
CA ARG A 114 -24.00 4.31 -14.01
C ARG A 114 -23.93 3.19 -12.96
N LEU A 115 -24.51 3.35 -11.77
CA LEU A 115 -24.52 2.32 -10.71
C LEU A 115 -25.70 1.31 -10.81
N ARG A 116 -26.27 1.08 -12.01
CA ARG A 116 -27.37 0.12 -12.23
C ARG A 116 -27.25 -0.66 -13.55
N VAL A 117 -26.15 -1.40 -13.76
CA VAL A 117 -25.99 -2.32 -14.90
C VAL A 117 -25.40 -3.68 -14.48
N LEU A 118 -25.98 -4.31 -13.45
CA LEU A 118 -25.70 -5.72 -13.08
C LEU A 118 -26.94 -6.51 -12.63
N GLU A 119 -28.16 -6.09 -13.00
CA GLU A 119 -29.38 -6.89 -12.83
C GLU A 119 -30.21 -6.97 -14.11
N THR A 120 -29.98 -8.01 -14.91
CA THR A 120 -30.88 -8.43 -16.00
C THR A 120 -31.11 -9.95 -15.96
N ARG A 121 -32.19 -10.36 -15.28
CA ARG A 121 -32.76 -11.71 -15.43
C ARG A 121 -33.54 -11.80 -16.74
N PRO A 122 -33.42 -12.90 -17.51
CA PRO A 122 -34.50 -13.34 -18.38
C PRO A 122 -35.61 -14.00 -17.52
N GLN A 123 -36.86 -13.53 -17.65
CA GLN A 123 -38.03 -14.30 -17.22
C GLN A 123 -38.65 -15.03 -18.42
N SER A 124 -39.32 -16.15 -18.15
CA SER A 124 -39.87 -17.09 -19.14
C SER A 124 -41.37 -16.88 -19.41
N ALA A 125 -41.75 -16.67 -20.67
CA ALA A 125 -43.05 -16.95 -21.32
C ALA A 125 -43.01 -16.34 -22.73
N GLU A 126 -43.65 -16.82 -23.80
CA GLU A 126 -44.35 -18.06 -24.19
C GLU A 126 -44.30 -18.05 -25.76
N LEU A 127 -44.61 -19.07 -26.58
CA LEU A 127 -45.85 -19.84 -26.70
C LEU A 127 -45.75 -20.84 -27.89
N ARG A 128 -46.28 -22.09 -27.78
CA ARG A 128 -46.64 -23.05 -28.88
C ARG A 128 -45.53 -23.65 -29.79
N ALA A 129 -45.65 -24.87 -30.35
CA ALA A 129 -46.52 -26.03 -30.04
C ALA A 129 -46.12 -27.31 -30.82
N MET A 130 -46.54 -28.49 -30.30
CA MET A 130 -46.55 -29.84 -30.94
C MET A 130 -45.14 -30.44 -31.19
N VAL A 131 -44.90 -31.77 -31.22
CA VAL A 131 -45.77 -32.97 -31.34
C VAL A 131 -45.42 -34.02 -30.25
N GLU A 132 -46.32 -34.99 -30.05
CA GLU A 132 -46.15 -36.34 -29.47
C GLU A 132 -44.85 -37.08 -29.88
N GLN A 133 -44.36 -38.18 -29.29
CA GLN A 133 -44.82 -39.21 -28.31
C GLN A 133 -43.53 -39.75 -27.59
N GLU A 134 -43.41 -40.78 -26.73
CA GLU A 134 -44.24 -41.87 -26.17
C GLU A 134 -43.64 -42.27 -24.77
N ALA A 135 -44.25 -43.21 -24.01
CA ALA A 135 -43.71 -43.82 -22.77
C ALA A 135 -44.52 -45.10 -22.40
N PRO A 136 -44.14 -45.95 -21.40
CA PRO A 136 -42.83 -46.21 -20.75
C PRO A 136 -42.48 -47.73 -20.70
N SER A 137 -41.31 -48.15 -20.16
CA SER A 137 -41.15 -49.54 -19.65
C SER A 137 -40.07 -49.80 -18.58
N LEU A 138 -40.53 -50.32 -17.43
CA LEU A 138 -39.96 -51.36 -16.55
C LEU A 138 -38.44 -51.44 -16.22
N GLN A 139 -38.16 -51.27 -14.92
CA GLN A 139 -37.65 -52.30 -13.98
C GLN A 139 -36.55 -53.29 -14.44
N GLY A 140 -35.40 -53.25 -13.76
CA GLY A 140 -34.42 -54.35 -13.72
C GLY A 140 -33.69 -54.42 -12.38
N MET A 141 -34.01 -55.40 -11.53
CA MET A 141 -33.47 -55.53 -10.16
C MET A 141 -32.82 -56.90 -9.96
N VAL A 142 -31.49 -56.95 -9.79
CA VAL A 142 -30.73 -58.18 -9.46
C VAL A 142 -29.66 -57.86 -8.40
N VAL A 143 -29.35 -58.83 -7.54
CA VAL A 143 -28.55 -58.67 -6.30
C VAL A 143 -27.51 -59.79 -6.17
N ASN A 144 -26.28 -59.46 -5.73
CA ASN A 144 -25.39 -60.23 -4.84
C ASN A 144 -24.14 -59.35 -4.50
N ARG A 145 -23.58 -59.26 -3.27
CA ARG A 145 -22.88 -60.28 -2.41
C ARG A 145 -21.64 -60.85 -3.12
N THR A 146 -20.41 -60.93 -2.57
CA THR A 146 -19.86 -61.16 -1.19
C THR A 146 -18.42 -60.58 -1.06
N LEU A 147 -17.72 -60.40 0.09
CA LEU A 147 -17.96 -60.36 1.56
C LEU A 147 -16.69 -59.84 2.30
N ARG A 148 -16.84 -59.35 3.55
CA ARG A 148 -15.91 -59.33 4.73
C ARG A 148 -14.38 -59.21 4.56
N GLN A 149 -13.78 -58.34 5.40
CA GLN A 149 -12.92 -58.77 6.53
C GLN A 149 -12.96 -57.77 7.71
N GLN A 150 -12.43 -58.15 8.89
CA GLN A 150 -12.50 -57.38 10.14
C GLN A 150 -11.26 -57.59 11.04
N ALA A 151 -10.69 -56.52 11.60
CA ALA A 151 -9.84 -56.53 12.81
C ALA A 151 -10.01 -55.19 13.57
N ARG A 152 -9.66 -55.18 14.88
CA ARG A 152 -10.53 -54.49 15.87
C ARG A 152 -9.96 -54.32 17.30
N ALA A 153 -8.90 -53.54 17.53
CA ALA A 153 -8.46 -53.17 18.90
C ALA A 153 -7.72 -51.81 18.92
N GLY A 154 -7.81 -50.94 19.94
CA GLY A 154 -8.76 -50.89 21.06
C GLY A 154 -8.11 -50.52 22.41
N ILE A 155 -8.45 -49.35 22.98
CA ILE A 155 -8.28 -48.97 24.41
C ILE A 155 -9.19 -47.76 24.73
N THR A 156 -9.58 -47.63 26.01
CA THR A 156 -10.64 -46.75 26.56
C THR A 156 -10.06 -45.62 27.46
N PRO A 157 -10.78 -44.54 27.87
CA PRO A 157 -11.80 -44.65 28.94
C PRO A 157 -12.99 -43.63 29.02
N ARG A 158 -14.15 -44.18 29.42
CA ARG A 158 -15.17 -43.68 30.38
C ARG A 158 -15.77 -42.25 30.29
N SER A 159 -17.09 -42.24 30.18
CA SER A 159 -18.02 -41.44 31.00
C SER A 159 -18.96 -42.38 31.79
N TRP A 160 -19.75 -41.85 32.73
CA TRP A 160 -20.88 -42.53 33.40
C TRP A 160 -22.01 -41.51 33.63
N ASP A 161 -23.24 -41.88 33.26
CA ASP A 161 -24.45 -41.03 33.37
C ASP A 161 -25.04 -41.04 34.80
N PRO A 162 -26.13 -40.29 35.09
CA PRO A 162 -27.46 -40.87 34.83
C PRO A 162 -28.54 -39.86 34.39
N ALA A 163 -29.64 -40.38 33.80
CA ALA A 163 -30.84 -39.60 33.51
C ALA A 163 -32.17 -40.36 33.70
N SER A 164 -33.20 -39.61 34.11
CA SER A 164 -34.65 -39.89 34.03
C SER A 164 -35.30 -40.92 34.99
N LYS A 165 -36.39 -40.46 35.64
CA LYS A 165 -37.77 -41.05 35.69
C LYS A 165 -38.66 -40.26 36.68
N VAL A 166 -40.00 -40.20 36.59
CA VAL A 166 -40.94 -40.03 35.44
C VAL A 166 -42.37 -39.80 35.97
N ARG A 167 -43.12 -38.81 35.41
CA ARG A 167 -44.60 -38.57 35.43
C ARG A 167 -45.38 -38.59 36.78
N GLY A 168 -46.51 -37.87 36.93
CA GLY A 168 -47.20 -36.92 36.04
C GLY A 168 -48.74 -36.89 36.26
N ARG A 169 -49.48 -36.14 35.40
CA ARG A 169 -50.97 -35.95 35.37
C ARG A 169 -51.55 -35.05 36.49
N THR A 170 -52.63 -34.27 36.32
CA THR A 170 -53.54 -34.00 35.16
C THR A 170 -54.17 -32.58 35.25
N GLU A 171 -54.73 -32.07 34.13
CA GLU A 171 -55.86 -31.08 33.96
C GLU A 171 -55.86 -29.75 34.77
N ALA A 172 -55.70 -28.56 34.15
CA ALA A 172 -56.72 -27.70 33.47
C ALA A 172 -57.49 -26.77 34.45
N ASP A 173 -57.16 -25.46 34.57
CA ASP A 173 -57.69 -24.26 33.83
C ASP A 173 -59.14 -23.86 34.23
N PRO A 174 -59.63 -22.59 34.24
CA PRO A 174 -59.01 -21.31 33.84
C PRO A 174 -59.11 -20.08 34.79
N ARG A 175 -58.09 -19.20 34.65
CA ARG A 175 -58.10 -17.70 34.51
C ARG A 175 -58.84 -16.73 35.47
N LYS A 176 -58.19 -15.55 35.58
CA LYS A 176 -58.62 -14.18 36.01
C LYS A 176 -58.48 -13.83 37.50
N LEU A 177 -58.33 -12.55 37.91
CA LEU A 177 -57.54 -11.36 37.46
C LEU A 177 -57.92 -10.20 38.41
N GLN A 178 -56.96 -9.48 39.01
CA GLN A 178 -57.14 -8.19 39.74
C GLN A 178 -58.04 -8.24 41.02
N SER A 179 -57.95 -7.33 42.00
CA SER A 179 -56.98 -6.28 42.35
C SER A 179 -57.11 -5.85 43.84
N THR A 180 -56.12 -5.11 44.38
CA THR A 180 -56.23 -4.07 45.46
C THR A 180 -56.81 -4.42 46.86
N ALA A 181 -56.45 -3.77 47.99
CA ALA A 181 -55.20 -3.12 48.45
C ALA A 181 -55.32 -2.67 49.93
N LEU A 182 -54.32 -3.02 50.79
CA LEU A 182 -53.97 -2.34 52.08
C LEU A 182 -55.06 -2.32 53.21
N PRO A 183 -54.78 -1.86 54.48
CA PRO A 183 -53.49 -1.54 55.15
C PRO A 183 -53.26 -2.15 56.56
N SER A 184 -52.01 -1.97 57.07
CA SER A 184 -51.66 -1.52 58.45
C SER A 184 -51.10 -2.48 59.55
N LYS A 185 -49.95 -2.06 60.10
CA LYS A 185 -49.47 -2.05 61.51
C LYS A 185 -49.37 -3.35 62.35
N ALA A 186 -48.12 -3.78 62.64
CA ALA A 186 -47.41 -3.57 63.93
C ALA A 186 -46.38 -4.69 64.30
N ALA A 187 -45.43 -4.34 65.17
CA ALA A 187 -44.23 -5.10 65.59
C ALA A 187 -44.50 -6.42 66.37
N GLY A 188 -43.54 -7.35 66.55
CA GLY A 188 -42.18 -7.43 66.00
C GLY A 188 -41.07 -7.83 67.01
N LYS A 189 -40.19 -8.78 66.62
CA LYS A 189 -38.89 -9.13 67.26
C LYS A 189 -37.99 -9.80 66.19
N LYS A 190 -37.28 -9.03 65.35
CA LYS A 190 -35.86 -8.66 65.54
C LYS A 190 -34.91 -9.84 65.83
N TRP A 191 -34.48 -10.53 64.77
CA TRP A 191 -33.15 -11.15 64.70
C TRP A 191 -32.15 -10.13 64.11
N THR A 192 -30.90 -10.12 64.59
CA THR A 192 -29.90 -9.10 64.24
C THR A 192 -29.10 -9.48 62.98
N LYS A 193 -29.22 -8.66 61.92
CA LYS A 193 -28.35 -8.77 60.74
C LYS A 193 -26.94 -8.31 61.09
N ARG A 194 -25.94 -9.20 60.98
CA ARG A 194 -24.55 -8.77 60.75
C ARG A 194 -24.44 -8.27 59.30
N LEU A 195 -24.63 -6.97 59.09
CA LEU A 195 -24.10 -6.34 57.86
C LEU A 195 -22.57 -6.33 57.94
N PHE A 196 -21.92 -6.38 56.78
CA PHE A 196 -20.49 -6.09 56.67
C PHE A 196 -20.21 -4.72 57.29
N SER A 197 -19.16 -4.62 58.10
CA SER A 197 -18.79 -3.37 58.76
C SER A 197 -18.31 -2.36 57.70
N LEU A 198 -18.57 -1.08 57.91
CA LEU A 198 -18.07 -0.02 57.03
C LEU A 198 -16.58 -0.21 56.62
N PRO A 199 -15.63 -0.50 57.55
CA PRO A 199 -14.24 -0.78 57.16
C PRO A 199 -14.03 -2.01 56.27
N THR A 200 -14.87 -3.06 56.30
CA THR A 200 -14.72 -4.16 55.32
C THR A 200 -15.14 -3.73 53.92
N LEU A 201 -16.14 -2.87 53.79
CA LEU A 201 -16.52 -2.30 52.49
C LEU A 201 -15.45 -1.34 51.95
N PHE A 202 -14.89 -0.48 52.81
CA PHE A 202 -13.76 0.39 52.46
C PHE A 202 -12.51 -0.40 52.09
N PHE A 203 -12.21 -1.52 52.76
CA PHE A 203 -11.07 -2.37 52.44
C PHE A 203 -11.22 -3.06 51.07
N LEU A 204 -12.42 -3.55 50.74
CA LEU A 204 -12.72 -4.09 49.41
C LEU A 204 -12.63 -3.01 48.32
N LEU A 205 -13.14 -1.81 48.59
CA LEU A 205 -13.03 -0.68 47.67
C LEU A 205 -11.56 -0.26 47.47
N PHE A 206 -10.77 -0.23 48.54
CA PHE A 206 -9.33 0.05 48.49
C PHE A 206 -8.58 -1.00 47.66
N LEU A 207 -8.86 -2.29 47.83
CA LEU A 207 -8.28 -3.36 47.00
C LEU A 207 -8.68 -3.24 45.51
N LEU A 208 -9.92 -2.87 45.21
CA LEU A 208 -10.36 -2.60 43.83
C LEU A 208 -9.63 -1.39 43.23
N ILE A 209 -9.45 -0.32 44.01
CA ILE A 209 -8.67 0.86 43.60
C ILE A 209 -7.20 0.48 43.37
N LEU A 210 -6.60 -0.34 44.23
CA LEU A 210 -5.20 -0.76 44.13
C LEU A 210 -4.96 -1.71 42.96
N GLY A 211 -5.91 -2.61 42.68
CA GLY A 211 -5.92 -3.43 41.47
C GLY A 211 -6.08 -2.58 40.20
N PHE A 212 -6.97 -1.58 40.22
CA PHE A 212 -7.16 -0.66 39.11
C PHE A 212 -5.94 0.24 38.87
N THR A 213 -5.31 0.81 39.91
CA THR A 213 -4.09 1.63 39.75
C THR A 213 -2.90 0.79 39.34
N GLY A 214 -2.74 -0.44 39.84
CA GLY A 214 -1.74 -1.39 39.36
C GLY A 214 -1.90 -1.71 37.88
N TRP A 215 -3.13 -2.03 37.44
CA TRP A 215 -3.46 -2.24 36.02
C TRP A 215 -3.26 -0.98 35.18
N PHE A 216 -3.63 0.20 35.69
CA PHE A 216 -3.50 1.47 34.99
C PHE A 216 -2.03 1.86 34.80
N ILE A 217 -1.19 1.73 35.84
CA ILE A 217 0.26 1.98 35.76
C ILE A 217 0.94 0.97 34.83
N TRP A 218 0.51 -0.30 34.84
CA TRP A 218 0.99 -1.30 33.90
C TRP A 218 0.62 -0.99 32.44
N LYS A 219 -0.58 -0.44 32.21
CA LYS A 219 -1.11 -0.15 30.87
C LYS A 219 -0.71 1.23 30.31
N HIS A 220 -0.44 2.21 31.16
CA HIS A 220 -0.23 3.61 30.79
C HIS A 220 1.09 4.21 31.31
N GLY A 221 1.89 3.46 32.06
CA GLY A 221 3.16 3.91 32.62
C GLY A 221 3.02 4.66 33.96
N SER A 222 4.17 4.97 34.58
CA SER A 222 4.22 5.71 35.84
C SER A 222 4.33 7.22 35.61
N PRO A 223 3.46 8.06 36.22
CA PRO A 223 3.48 9.50 36.00
C PRO A 223 4.65 10.17 36.71
N VAL A 224 5.69 10.53 35.95
CA VAL A 224 6.86 11.25 36.47
C VAL A 224 6.53 12.74 36.59
N SER A 225 6.28 13.18 37.83
CA SER A 225 5.96 14.56 38.28
C SER A 225 4.49 15.01 38.23
N PHE A 226 4.13 15.86 39.20
CA PHE A 226 2.78 16.37 39.47
C PHE A 226 2.26 17.33 38.39
N SER A 227 3.16 18.04 37.70
CA SER A 227 2.84 18.94 36.58
C SER A 227 2.21 18.22 35.38
N GLY A 228 2.48 16.92 35.20
CA GLY A 228 1.82 16.11 34.17
C GLY A 228 0.33 15.86 34.41
N LEU A 229 -0.15 15.93 35.67
CA LEU A 229 -1.56 15.66 35.98
C LEU A 229 -2.51 16.75 35.45
N ALA A 230 -2.02 17.99 35.31
CA ALA A 230 -2.82 19.09 34.78
C ALA A 230 -3.14 18.93 33.28
N THR A 231 -2.14 18.55 32.47
CA THR A 231 -2.32 18.31 31.02
C THR A 231 -3.11 17.04 30.74
N TYR A 232 -2.93 15.97 31.53
CA TYR A 232 -3.79 14.78 31.46
C TYR A 232 -5.23 15.06 31.92
N GLY A 233 -5.47 16.01 32.82
CA GLY A 233 -6.81 16.37 33.31
C GLY A 233 -7.76 16.83 32.21
N GLN A 234 -7.27 17.57 31.21
CA GLN A 234 -8.05 18.01 30.06
C GLN A 234 -8.35 16.88 29.04
N TRP A 235 -7.55 15.80 29.04
CA TRP A 235 -7.81 14.59 28.25
C TRP A 235 -8.70 13.56 28.99
N ALA A 236 -8.68 13.55 30.33
CA ALA A 236 -9.45 12.60 31.12
C ALA A 236 -10.97 12.86 31.05
N LEU A 237 -11.38 14.13 31.08
CA LEU A 237 -12.80 14.52 31.09
C LEU A 237 -13.49 14.40 29.73
N SER A 238 -12.75 14.37 28.62
CA SER A 238 -13.27 14.00 27.29
C SER A 238 -13.31 12.49 27.05
N SER A 239 -12.71 11.68 27.93
CA SER A 239 -12.56 10.22 27.76
C SER A 239 -13.65 9.38 28.47
N PHE A 240 -14.48 9.98 29.32
CA PHE A 240 -15.70 9.37 29.85
C PHE A 240 -16.92 10.03 29.17
N PRO A 241 -17.63 9.32 28.27
CA PRO A 241 -18.07 7.95 28.51
C PRO A 241 -17.64 6.92 27.43
N ARG A 242 -16.80 5.94 27.81
CA ARG A 242 -16.59 4.70 27.03
C ARG A 242 -17.17 3.43 27.69
N LEU A 243 -18.08 3.57 28.65
CA LEU A 243 -18.88 2.44 29.18
C LEU A 243 -20.12 2.11 28.34
N TRP A 244 -20.57 3.05 27.49
CA TRP A 244 -21.70 2.89 26.56
C TRP A 244 -21.37 3.31 25.13
N SER A 245 -20.07 3.39 24.79
CA SER A 245 -19.69 3.36 23.38
C SER A 245 -20.01 1.97 22.85
N ARG A 246 -21.06 1.86 22.02
CA ARG A 246 -21.14 0.76 21.06
C ARG A 246 -19.89 0.88 20.19
N THR A 247 -19.04 -0.14 20.21
CA THR A 247 -18.09 -0.33 19.11
C THR A 247 -18.91 -0.47 17.85
N GLU A 248 -18.86 0.52 16.96
CA GLU A 248 -19.56 0.42 15.68
C GLU A 248 -19.01 -0.80 14.93
N GLU A 249 -19.91 -1.74 14.68
CA GLU A 249 -19.65 -2.92 13.87
C GLU A 249 -19.20 -2.45 12.49
N CYS A 250 -17.95 -2.72 12.17
CA CYS A 250 -17.36 -2.29 10.91
C CYS A 250 -17.87 -3.19 9.78
N SER A 251 -17.91 -2.67 8.56
CA SER A 251 -18.51 -3.37 7.44
C SER A 251 -17.68 -4.59 7.04
N THR A 252 -18.35 -5.74 7.05
CA THR A 252 -17.85 -7.02 6.52
C THR A 252 -18.27 -7.24 5.06
N GLN A 253 -18.84 -6.24 4.39
CA GLN A 253 -19.12 -6.25 2.95
C GLN A 253 -18.37 -5.10 2.27
N CYS A 254 -17.39 -5.45 1.44
CA CYS A 254 -16.57 -4.50 0.70
C CYS A 254 -16.66 -4.75 -0.80
N SER A 255 -16.57 -3.69 -1.58
CA SER A 255 -16.31 -3.78 -3.02
C SER A 255 -14.82 -3.51 -3.26
N LEU A 256 -14.13 -4.36 -4.02
CA LEU A 256 -12.72 -4.20 -4.37
C LEU A 256 -12.56 -4.02 -5.87
N VAL A 257 -11.76 -3.02 -6.24
CA VAL A 257 -11.37 -2.73 -7.63
C VAL A 257 -9.84 -2.75 -7.72
N LEU A 258 -9.29 -3.64 -8.55
CA LEU A 258 -7.89 -3.56 -8.99
C LEU A 258 -7.76 -2.36 -9.95
N VAL A 259 -6.73 -1.54 -9.76
CA VAL A 259 -6.51 -0.29 -10.51
C VAL A 259 -5.09 -0.22 -11.05
N GLU A 260 -4.92 0.34 -12.24
CA GLU A 260 -3.61 0.53 -12.89
C GLU A 260 -3.46 1.95 -13.45
N SER A 261 -2.25 2.51 -13.42
CA SER A 261 -1.86 3.56 -14.37
C SER A 261 -1.14 2.89 -15.52
N ILE A 262 -1.60 3.14 -16.75
CA ILE A 262 -0.93 2.68 -17.97
C ILE A 262 -0.39 3.93 -18.69
N PRO A 263 0.93 4.05 -18.88
CA PRO A 263 1.57 5.11 -19.65
C PRO A 263 0.99 5.25 -21.05
N ASP A 264 0.87 6.49 -21.55
CA ASP A 264 0.42 6.79 -22.92
C ASP A 264 1.27 6.07 -24.00
N SER A 265 2.53 5.72 -23.66
CA SER A 265 3.48 4.99 -24.50
C SER A 265 3.33 3.46 -24.48
N LEU A 266 2.49 2.89 -23.60
CA LEU A 266 2.22 1.46 -23.50
C LEU A 266 0.91 1.09 -24.22
N VAL A 267 1.04 0.64 -25.47
CA VAL A 267 -0.09 0.17 -26.27
C VAL A 267 -0.36 -1.31 -26.00
N TYR A 268 -1.47 -1.59 -25.32
CA TYR A 268 -2.11 -2.91 -25.28
C TYR A 268 -3.20 -3.00 -26.37
N GLN A 269 -3.58 -4.21 -26.76
CA GLN A 269 -4.68 -4.46 -27.70
C GLN A 269 -6.05 -4.20 -27.06
N PRO A 270 -7.15 -4.05 -27.84
CA PRO A 270 -8.50 -3.89 -27.29
C PRO A 270 -8.98 -5.07 -26.43
N GLU A 271 -8.54 -6.28 -26.75
CA GLU A 271 -8.85 -7.54 -26.05
C GLU A 271 -7.98 -7.82 -24.82
N ASP A 272 -6.88 -7.10 -24.64
CA ASP A 272 -6.04 -7.22 -23.44
C ASP A 272 -6.79 -6.78 -22.18
N VAL A 273 -6.54 -7.45 -21.07
CA VAL A 273 -7.11 -7.11 -19.76
C VAL A 273 -6.72 -5.67 -19.39
N ARG A 274 -7.71 -4.86 -19.00
CA ARG A 274 -7.52 -3.46 -18.55
C ARG A 274 -8.33 -3.21 -17.28
N HIS A 275 -7.76 -2.41 -16.39
CA HIS A 275 -8.34 -2.04 -15.11
C HIS A 275 -8.73 -0.55 -15.08
N LEU A 276 -9.48 -0.16 -14.04
CA LEU A 276 -9.86 1.24 -13.81
C LEU A 276 -8.58 2.07 -13.54
N SER A 277 -8.49 3.27 -14.10
CA SER A 277 -7.29 4.09 -13.92
C SER A 277 -7.16 4.57 -12.47
N ILE A 278 -5.93 4.64 -11.94
CA ILE A 278 -5.68 5.16 -10.58
C ILE A 278 -6.21 6.60 -10.45
N TYR A 279 -6.07 7.41 -11.50
CA TYR A 279 -6.69 8.74 -11.58
C TYR A 279 -8.21 8.70 -11.37
N GLN A 280 -8.95 7.87 -12.12
CA GLN A 280 -10.41 7.81 -11.98
C GLN A 280 -10.79 7.29 -10.59
N ALA A 281 -10.10 6.28 -10.07
CA ALA A 281 -10.33 5.74 -8.73
C ALA A 281 -10.10 6.79 -7.62
N TRP A 282 -9.06 7.61 -7.73
CA TRP A 282 -8.82 8.73 -6.80
C TRP A 282 -9.89 9.82 -6.92
N MET A 283 -10.31 10.17 -8.14
CA MET A 283 -11.40 11.13 -8.36
C MET A 283 -12.75 10.61 -7.81
N ASP A 284 -13.03 9.32 -7.95
CA ASP A 284 -14.22 8.67 -7.38
C ASP A 284 -14.19 8.67 -5.84
N LEU A 285 -13.03 8.42 -5.22
CA LEU A 285 -12.82 8.55 -3.78
C LEU A 285 -13.04 9.99 -3.28
N LEU A 286 -12.61 11.01 -4.04
CA LEU A 286 -12.83 12.43 -3.72
C LEU A 286 -14.27 12.89 -3.97
N ALA A 287 -15.00 12.23 -4.88
CA ALA A 287 -16.42 12.45 -5.09
C ALA A 287 -17.24 11.90 -3.91
N GLU A 288 -16.97 10.65 -3.49
CA GLU A 288 -17.65 9.97 -2.37
C GLU A 288 -17.31 10.56 -0.99
N ALA A 289 -16.17 11.23 -0.83
CA ALA A 289 -15.74 11.81 0.45
C ALA A 289 -16.76 12.81 1.05
N ASN A 290 -17.09 12.63 2.32
CA ASN A 290 -18.11 13.40 3.04
C ASN A 290 -17.65 13.98 4.39
N SER A 291 -16.53 13.52 4.96
CA SER A 291 -16.04 13.97 6.27
C SER A 291 -14.52 14.04 6.42
N SER A 292 -13.75 13.05 5.95
CA SER A 292 -12.28 13.09 5.98
C SER A 292 -11.61 12.35 4.81
N VAL A 293 -10.43 12.84 4.44
CA VAL A 293 -9.47 12.22 3.52
C VAL A 293 -8.09 12.28 4.19
N ASP A 294 -7.56 11.11 4.56
CA ASP A 294 -6.28 10.93 5.23
C ASP A 294 -5.29 10.25 4.25
N ILE A 295 -4.18 10.90 3.90
CA ILE A 295 -3.23 10.42 2.86
C ILE A 295 -1.83 10.23 3.44
N ALA A 296 -1.27 9.01 3.31
CA ALA A 296 0.14 8.74 3.56
C ALA A 296 0.92 8.76 2.24
N ALA A 297 2.03 9.51 2.18
CA ALA A 297 2.75 9.80 0.94
C ALA A 297 4.29 9.75 1.09
N PHE A 298 4.97 9.43 -0.01
CA PHE A 298 6.41 9.73 -0.14
C PHE A 298 6.63 11.22 -0.42
N TYR A 299 6.00 11.77 -1.45
CA TYR A 299 6.03 13.20 -1.77
C TYR A 299 4.76 13.61 -2.53
N PHE A 300 4.55 14.93 -2.68
CA PHE A 300 3.53 15.51 -3.56
C PHE A 300 4.17 16.34 -4.69
N THR A 301 3.93 15.93 -5.93
CA THR A 301 4.12 16.72 -7.15
C THR A 301 2.98 16.36 -8.12
N LEU A 302 1.74 16.65 -7.73
CA LEU A 302 0.56 16.48 -8.58
C LEU A 302 0.48 17.58 -9.66
N ARG A 303 1.32 18.61 -9.58
CA ARG A 303 1.52 19.64 -10.60
C ARG A 303 2.91 19.54 -11.21
N ASP A 304 3.03 20.06 -12.43
CA ASP A 304 4.26 20.14 -13.24
C ASP A 304 5.17 21.35 -12.90
N SER A 305 4.93 21.98 -11.75
CA SER A 305 5.79 23.03 -11.20
C SER A 305 7.21 22.56 -10.87
N ASP A 306 7.41 21.26 -10.64
CA ASP A 306 8.73 20.67 -10.38
C ASP A 306 9.65 20.70 -11.61
N ILE A 307 9.11 20.38 -12.79
CA ILE A 307 9.80 20.48 -14.09
C ILE A 307 9.77 21.91 -14.70
N LYS A 308 9.04 22.84 -14.07
CA LYS A 308 8.98 24.28 -14.42
C LYS A 308 8.48 24.58 -15.84
N MET A 309 7.65 23.69 -16.39
CA MET A 309 6.96 23.87 -17.67
C MET A 309 5.58 23.24 -17.60
N GLU A 310 4.62 23.78 -18.35
CA GLU A 310 3.32 23.13 -18.51
C GLU A 310 3.46 21.91 -19.43
N HIS A 311 3.04 20.74 -18.94
CA HIS A 311 2.91 19.52 -19.71
C HIS A 311 1.42 19.16 -19.92
N PRO A 312 1.01 18.62 -21.08
CA PRO A 312 -0.39 18.21 -21.28
C PRO A 312 -0.79 17.04 -20.37
N SER A 313 0.08 16.03 -20.23
CA SER A 313 -0.24 14.80 -19.48
C SER A 313 -0.18 14.94 -17.96
N SER A 314 0.21 16.10 -17.43
CA SER A 314 0.06 16.41 -15.99
C SER A 314 -1.38 16.76 -15.59
N GLN A 315 -2.30 16.90 -16.56
CA GLN A 315 -3.67 17.36 -16.31
C GLN A 315 -4.42 16.50 -15.29
N GLN A 316 -4.27 15.18 -15.33
CA GLN A 316 -4.88 14.26 -14.35
C GLN A 316 -4.37 14.54 -12.92
N GLY A 317 -3.10 14.89 -12.77
CA GLY A 317 -2.53 15.35 -11.50
C GLY A 317 -3.12 16.69 -11.07
N ARG A 318 -3.22 17.67 -11.98
CA ARG A 318 -3.86 18.97 -11.70
C ARG A 318 -5.31 18.81 -11.25
N ASP A 319 -6.07 17.91 -11.85
CA ASP A 319 -7.47 17.65 -11.52
C ASP A 319 -7.63 17.01 -10.12
N VAL A 320 -6.76 16.06 -9.76
CA VAL A 320 -6.68 15.51 -8.40
C VAL A 320 -6.25 16.58 -7.39
N PHE A 321 -5.22 17.38 -7.71
CA PHE A 321 -4.74 18.48 -6.86
C PHE A 321 -5.86 19.48 -6.57
N ASN A 322 -6.57 19.96 -7.60
CA ASN A 322 -7.68 20.89 -7.47
C ASN A 322 -8.85 20.28 -6.65
N SER A 323 -9.07 18.97 -6.77
CA SER A 323 -10.11 18.26 -6.02
C SER A 323 -9.75 18.13 -4.54
N LEU A 324 -8.49 17.86 -4.20
CA LEU A 324 -7.95 17.90 -2.83
C LEU A 324 -8.04 19.31 -2.23
N LEU A 325 -7.63 20.32 -3.01
CA LEU A 325 -7.67 21.74 -2.64
C LEU A 325 -9.09 22.21 -2.29
N GLY A 326 -10.11 21.64 -2.94
CA GLY A 326 -11.52 21.93 -2.69
C GLY A 326 -12.11 21.27 -1.44
N LEU A 327 -11.49 20.25 -0.84
CA LEU A 327 -12.07 19.49 0.27
C LEU A 327 -12.39 20.36 1.52
N PRO A 328 -11.50 21.25 2.00
CA PRO A 328 -11.81 22.07 3.18
C PRO A 328 -13.01 22.99 2.96
N SER A 329 -13.22 23.47 1.71
CA SER A 329 -14.38 24.29 1.35
C SER A 329 -15.71 23.52 1.37
N ARG A 330 -15.66 22.19 1.19
CA ARG A 330 -16.80 21.26 1.36
C ARG A 330 -17.05 20.89 2.83
N GLY A 331 -16.21 21.36 3.76
CA GLY A 331 -16.22 20.93 5.18
C GLY A 331 -15.57 19.56 5.42
N ILE A 332 -14.87 19.01 4.41
CA ILE A 332 -14.18 17.71 4.49
C ILE A 332 -12.76 17.95 4.98
N LYS A 333 -12.35 17.24 6.02
CA LYS A 333 -10.99 17.36 6.56
C LYS A 333 -9.99 16.64 5.67
N LEU A 334 -9.05 17.38 5.09
CA LEU A 334 -7.86 16.81 4.44
C LEU A 334 -6.72 16.74 5.46
N SER A 335 -6.14 15.55 5.65
CA SER A 335 -4.96 15.32 6.47
C SER A 335 -3.92 14.53 5.68
N ILE A 336 -2.64 14.90 5.79
CA ILE A 336 -1.57 14.31 4.98
C ILE A 336 -0.38 14.00 5.89
N ALA A 337 0.19 12.80 5.79
CA ALA A 337 1.46 12.42 6.40
C ALA A 337 2.47 12.11 5.30
N VAL A 338 3.47 12.98 5.14
CA VAL A 338 4.42 12.98 4.02
C VAL A 338 5.87 12.83 4.52
N ASN A 339 6.78 12.32 3.69
CA ASN A 339 8.20 12.28 4.03
C ASN A 339 8.76 13.69 4.25
N SER A 340 9.69 13.83 5.20
CA SER A 340 10.53 15.03 5.31
C SER A 340 12.03 14.67 5.24
N PRO A 341 12.83 15.39 4.43
CA PRO A 341 12.44 16.46 3.49
C PRO A 341 11.83 15.92 2.18
N GLN A 342 11.10 16.77 1.45
CA GLN A 342 10.71 16.52 0.05
C GLN A 342 11.71 17.14 -0.96
N MET A 343 11.44 17.00 -2.27
CA MET A 343 12.13 17.76 -3.34
C MET A 343 11.61 19.18 -3.47
N SER A 344 10.29 19.30 -3.51
CA SER A 344 9.51 20.53 -3.45
C SER A 344 8.43 20.31 -2.39
N GLU A 345 8.05 21.40 -1.73
CA GLU A 345 6.96 21.45 -0.76
C GLU A 345 5.82 22.34 -1.30
N ASP A 346 5.89 22.78 -2.57
CA ASP A 346 4.95 23.73 -3.21
C ASP A 346 3.49 23.23 -3.21
N ASP A 347 3.28 21.92 -3.37
CA ASP A 347 1.96 21.28 -3.34
C ASP A 347 1.42 21.18 -1.92
N THR A 348 2.23 20.69 -0.98
CA THR A 348 1.85 20.55 0.44
C THR A 348 1.64 21.89 1.12
N ASP A 349 2.42 22.92 0.78
CA ASP A 349 2.28 24.27 1.31
C ASP A 349 1.04 24.99 0.74
N GLU A 350 0.64 24.71 -0.50
CA GLU A 350 -0.64 25.21 -1.05
C GLU A 350 -1.83 24.52 -0.38
N LEU A 351 -1.80 23.20 -0.25
CA LEU A 351 -2.84 22.45 0.48
C LEU A 351 -2.94 22.92 1.95
N ALA A 352 -1.82 23.13 2.63
CA ALA A 352 -1.78 23.70 3.99
C ALA A 352 -2.40 25.10 4.05
N ARG A 353 -2.08 25.97 3.07
CA ARG A 353 -2.63 27.34 3.00
C ARG A 353 -4.15 27.38 2.72
N GLN A 354 -4.73 26.32 2.14
CA GLN A 354 -6.18 26.15 2.03
C GLN A 354 -6.82 25.34 3.19
N GLY A 355 -6.04 24.99 4.22
CA GLY A 355 -6.55 24.36 5.46
C GLY A 355 -6.37 22.86 5.59
N ALA A 356 -5.49 22.23 4.79
CA ALA A 356 -5.07 20.85 5.01
C ALA A 356 -4.16 20.73 6.24
N ASP A 357 -4.33 19.63 6.99
CA ASP A 357 -3.60 19.29 8.21
C ASP A 357 -2.41 18.38 7.84
N ILE A 358 -1.30 19.02 7.45
CA ILE A 358 -0.07 18.40 6.93
C ILE A 358 0.90 18.04 8.06
N GLU A 359 1.44 16.83 8.00
CA GLU A 359 2.40 16.27 8.94
C GLU A 359 3.68 15.81 8.21
N TYR A 360 4.82 16.40 8.58
CA TYR A 360 6.11 16.20 7.90
C TYR A 360 6.99 15.18 8.66
N VAL A 361 6.96 13.91 8.24
CA VAL A 361 7.54 12.78 8.98
C VAL A 361 9.01 12.54 8.60
N ASN A 362 9.93 12.88 9.51
CA ASN A 362 11.38 12.77 9.30
C ASN A 362 11.91 11.35 9.61
N MET A 363 11.55 10.38 8.76
CA MET A 363 12.03 8.99 8.89
C MET A 363 13.56 8.87 8.85
N LYS A 364 14.26 9.83 8.24
CA LYS A 364 15.73 9.88 8.18
C LYS A 364 16.34 10.04 9.56
N ASN A 365 15.77 10.88 10.43
CA ASN A 365 16.21 11.01 11.82
C ASN A 365 15.74 9.85 12.71
N LEU A 366 14.58 9.25 12.40
CA LEU A 366 13.98 8.17 13.21
C LEU A 366 14.62 6.79 12.97
N THR A 367 15.09 6.53 11.74
CA THR A 367 15.53 5.18 11.28
C THR A 367 16.68 5.19 10.27
N GLY A 368 16.98 6.35 9.66
CA GLY A 368 17.85 6.43 8.47
C GLY A 368 17.17 6.06 7.14
N GLY A 369 15.84 5.86 7.12
CA GLY A 369 15.03 5.61 5.93
C GLY A 369 14.18 6.82 5.50
N ILE A 370 13.14 6.56 4.71
CA ILE A 370 12.13 7.55 4.25
C ILE A 370 10.71 7.06 4.57
N VAL A 371 9.69 7.90 4.48
CA VAL A 371 8.32 7.42 4.21
C VAL A 371 8.26 7.09 2.72
N HIS A 372 8.02 5.83 2.36
CA HIS A 372 7.76 5.41 0.98
C HIS A 372 6.33 4.91 0.78
N THR A 373 5.49 5.00 1.81
CA THR A 373 4.09 4.58 1.78
C THR A 373 3.26 5.44 0.81
N LYS A 374 2.33 4.81 0.09
CA LYS A 374 1.29 5.48 -0.70
C LYS A 374 -0.06 4.82 -0.39
N PHE A 375 -0.84 5.44 0.49
CA PHE A 375 -2.21 5.00 0.77
C PHE A 375 -3.13 6.16 1.08
N TRP A 376 -4.42 5.98 0.84
CA TRP A 376 -5.48 6.92 1.21
C TRP A 376 -6.51 6.20 2.10
N VAL A 377 -7.05 6.88 3.11
CA VAL A 377 -8.23 6.46 3.88
C VAL A 377 -9.28 7.57 3.78
N VAL A 378 -10.49 7.23 3.35
CA VAL A 378 -11.60 8.19 3.19
C VAL A 378 -12.76 7.80 4.10
N ASP A 379 -13.23 8.75 4.90
CA ASP A 379 -14.35 8.62 5.85
C ASP A 379 -14.25 7.42 6.82
N GLN A 380 -13.05 6.92 7.10
CA GLN A 380 -12.82 5.64 7.80
C GLN A 380 -13.63 4.47 7.20
N LYS A 381 -13.91 4.54 5.89
CA LYS A 381 -14.88 3.71 5.15
C LYS A 381 -14.37 3.19 3.82
N HIS A 382 -13.50 3.92 3.13
CA HIS A 382 -12.88 3.50 1.87
C HIS A 382 -11.35 3.62 1.96
N VAL A 383 -10.62 2.82 1.18
CA VAL A 383 -9.15 2.89 1.11
C VAL A 383 -8.62 2.73 -0.30
N TYR A 384 -7.46 3.34 -0.58
CA TYR A 384 -6.58 3.00 -1.69
C TYR A 384 -5.21 2.59 -1.14
N ILE A 385 -4.61 1.52 -1.64
CA ILE A 385 -3.21 1.11 -1.40
C ILE A 385 -2.59 0.73 -2.74
N GLY A 386 -1.40 1.22 -3.07
CA GLY A 386 -0.72 0.86 -4.31
C GLY A 386 0.67 1.46 -4.47
N SER A 387 1.24 1.32 -5.67
CA SER A 387 2.58 1.80 -5.98
C SER A 387 2.65 3.29 -6.35
N ALA A 388 1.55 3.88 -6.85
CA ALA A 388 1.52 5.26 -7.35
C ALA A 388 1.86 6.30 -6.27
N ASN A 389 2.89 7.11 -6.53
CA ASN A 389 3.17 8.33 -5.77
C ASN A 389 2.08 9.37 -6.02
N MET A 390 1.97 10.38 -5.13
CA MET A 390 1.12 11.56 -5.37
C MET A 390 1.85 12.50 -6.36
N ASP A 391 2.05 11.97 -7.56
CA ASP A 391 2.85 12.51 -8.65
C ASP A 391 2.00 12.46 -9.93
N TRP A 392 1.98 13.53 -10.73
CA TRP A 392 1.26 13.52 -12.00
C TRP A 392 1.79 12.46 -12.99
N ARG A 393 3.09 12.12 -12.91
CA ARG A 393 3.71 11.05 -13.70
C ARG A 393 3.17 9.67 -13.32
N SER A 394 2.89 9.43 -12.04
CA SER A 394 2.25 8.21 -11.53
C SER A 394 0.79 8.04 -12.00
N LEU A 395 0.20 9.02 -12.69
CA LEU A 395 -1.14 8.90 -13.27
C LEU A 395 -1.13 8.66 -14.79
N THR A 396 -0.12 9.16 -15.53
CA THR A 396 -0.11 9.11 -17.01
C THR A 396 1.17 8.61 -17.68
N GLN A 397 2.31 8.54 -16.98
CA GLN A 397 3.62 8.25 -17.61
C GLN A 397 4.43 7.14 -16.92
N VAL A 398 3.94 6.62 -15.80
CA VAL A 398 4.55 5.52 -15.05
C VAL A 398 3.55 4.37 -14.97
N LYS A 399 4.00 3.13 -15.17
CA LYS A 399 3.14 1.95 -14.98
C LYS A 399 3.06 1.63 -13.50
N GLU A 400 1.86 1.75 -12.96
CA GLU A 400 1.55 1.66 -11.53
C GLU A 400 0.37 0.70 -11.31
N LEU A 401 0.27 0.12 -10.11
CA LEU A 401 -0.82 -0.77 -9.73
C LEU A 401 -1.21 -0.57 -8.27
N GLY A 402 -2.51 -0.68 -7.97
CA GLY A 402 -3.04 -0.63 -6.62
C GLY A 402 -4.40 -1.30 -6.50
N ALA A 403 -4.97 -1.30 -5.30
CA ALA A 403 -6.35 -1.71 -5.06
C ALA A 403 -7.11 -0.60 -4.33
N VAL A 404 -8.37 -0.39 -4.73
CA VAL A 404 -9.34 0.43 -3.99
C VAL A 404 -10.37 -0.49 -3.36
N LEU A 405 -10.66 -0.29 -2.06
CA LEU A 405 -11.74 -0.98 -1.36
C LEU A 405 -12.77 0.02 -0.87
N TYR A 406 -13.99 -0.08 -1.39
CA TYR A 406 -15.13 0.73 -1.00
C TYR A 406 -15.95 0.04 0.09
N ASN A 407 -16.54 0.84 0.99
CA ASN A 407 -17.40 0.40 2.09
C ASN A 407 -16.71 -0.59 3.07
N CYS A 408 -15.38 -0.59 3.14
CA CYS A 408 -14.57 -1.54 3.89
C CYS A 408 -14.07 -0.96 5.23
N SER A 409 -14.99 -0.52 6.09
CA SER A 409 -14.63 0.24 7.30
C SER A 409 -13.81 -0.52 8.34
N CYS A 410 -13.75 -1.86 8.30
CA CYS A 410 -12.79 -2.62 9.12
C CYS A 410 -11.35 -2.38 8.66
N LEU A 411 -11.11 -2.49 7.35
CA LEU A 411 -9.79 -2.28 6.76
C LEU A 411 -9.36 -0.80 6.85
N ALA A 412 -10.29 0.11 6.58
CA ALA A 412 -10.05 1.55 6.70
C ALA A 412 -9.69 1.97 8.13
N ARG A 413 -10.37 1.41 9.14
CA ARG A 413 -10.04 1.63 10.56
C ARG A 413 -8.64 1.11 10.90
N ASP A 414 -8.25 -0.06 10.40
CA ASP A 414 -6.93 -0.64 10.63
C ASP A 414 -5.79 0.13 9.93
N LEU A 415 -6.01 0.57 8.68
CA LEU A 415 -5.08 1.43 7.93
C LEU A 415 -4.93 2.81 8.59
N GLY A 416 -6.04 3.38 9.07
CA GLY A 416 -6.05 4.62 9.85
C GLY A 416 -5.23 4.56 11.14
N ARG A 417 -5.00 3.36 11.72
CA ARG A 417 -4.08 3.21 12.85
C ARG A 417 -2.61 3.37 12.44
N ILE A 418 -2.23 2.94 11.23
CA ILE A 418 -0.89 3.21 10.66
C ILE A 418 -0.75 4.71 10.34
N PHE A 419 -1.79 5.33 9.78
CA PHE A 419 -1.80 6.78 9.56
C PHE A 419 -1.59 7.56 10.88
N ALA A 420 -2.32 7.19 11.93
CA ALA A 420 -2.16 7.78 13.26
C ALA A 420 -0.74 7.60 13.84
N MET A 421 -0.03 6.51 13.51
CA MET A 421 1.38 6.33 13.89
C MET A 421 2.32 7.28 13.15
N TYR A 422 2.13 7.50 11.85
CA TYR A 422 2.91 8.49 11.10
C TYR A 422 2.67 9.91 11.65
N ARG A 423 1.42 10.22 12.02
CA ARG A 423 1.07 11.48 12.70
C ARG A 423 1.76 11.67 14.05
N MET A 424 1.93 10.61 14.84
CA MET A 424 2.73 10.67 16.08
C MET A 424 4.23 10.90 15.85
N LEU A 425 4.72 10.86 14.61
CA LEU A 425 6.15 10.90 14.25
C LEU A 425 6.60 12.15 13.47
N GLY A 426 5.70 13.08 13.14
CA GLY A 426 6.05 14.32 12.44
C GLY A 426 6.37 15.53 13.34
N GLY A 427 5.95 15.50 14.61
CA GLY A 427 6.21 16.59 15.56
C GLY A 427 7.70 16.79 15.89
N GLU A 428 8.08 18.02 16.25
CA GLU A 428 9.45 18.31 16.69
C GLU A 428 9.86 17.45 17.89
N GLY A 429 11.02 16.80 17.79
CA GLY A 429 11.52 15.90 18.83
C GLY A 429 10.78 14.56 18.95
N ALA A 430 9.87 14.23 18.01
CA ALA A 430 9.24 12.92 17.95
C ALA A 430 10.28 11.79 17.83
N SER A 431 9.95 10.65 18.41
CA SER A 431 10.78 9.44 18.42
C SER A 431 9.89 8.21 18.41
N ILE A 432 10.38 7.11 17.84
CA ILE A 432 9.66 5.83 17.87
C ILE A 432 9.62 5.34 19.32
N PRO A 433 8.43 5.11 19.91
CA PRO A 433 8.31 4.68 21.30
C PRO A 433 8.75 3.21 21.45
N ALA A 434 9.30 2.86 22.62
CA ALA A 434 9.71 1.49 22.93
C ALA A 434 8.54 0.47 22.90
N ALA A 435 7.30 0.96 23.04
CA ALA A 435 6.08 0.21 22.74
C ALA A 435 5.01 1.17 22.21
N TRP A 436 4.32 0.79 21.13
CA TRP A 436 3.25 1.59 20.55
C TRP A 436 1.99 1.61 21.44
N PRO A 437 1.29 2.76 21.58
CA PRO A 437 0.07 2.84 22.38
C PRO A 437 -1.03 1.87 21.89
N ALA A 438 -1.82 1.34 22.83
CA ALA A 438 -2.89 0.40 22.53
C ALA A 438 -4.00 0.96 21.61
N SER A 439 -4.06 2.28 21.39
CA SER A 439 -4.94 2.93 20.40
C SER A 439 -4.52 2.72 18.94
N VAL A 440 -3.27 2.34 18.68
CA VAL A 440 -2.72 2.12 17.32
C VAL A 440 -2.20 0.69 17.10
N ALA A 441 -2.44 -0.24 18.03
CA ALA A 441 -2.27 -1.68 17.81
C ALA A 441 -3.04 -2.15 16.56
N ALA A 442 -2.66 -3.26 15.92
CA ALA A 442 -3.36 -3.72 14.72
C ALA A 442 -4.78 -4.27 15.04
N GLU A 443 -5.69 -4.16 14.08
CA GLU A 443 -6.93 -4.96 14.00
C GLU A 443 -6.77 -6.17 13.07
N SER A 444 -5.76 -6.20 12.18
CA SER A 444 -5.49 -7.30 11.25
C SER A 444 -4.03 -7.79 11.26
N SER A 445 -3.83 -9.08 11.00
CA SER A 445 -2.51 -9.70 10.89
C SER A 445 -2.59 -11.06 10.16
N LEU A 446 -1.46 -11.65 9.78
CA LEU A 446 -1.38 -13.01 9.24
C LEU A 446 -2.06 -14.07 10.14
N ASN A 447 -1.95 -13.94 11.46
CA ASN A 447 -2.54 -14.91 12.40
C ASN A 447 -4.02 -14.60 12.74
N HIS A 448 -4.45 -13.36 12.49
CA HIS A 448 -5.79 -12.83 12.76
C HIS A 448 -6.21 -11.91 11.60
N PRO A 449 -6.51 -12.45 10.41
CA PRO A 449 -6.95 -11.65 9.26
C PRO A 449 -8.40 -11.19 9.45
N LEU A 450 -8.78 -10.10 8.77
CA LEU A 450 -10.17 -9.65 8.69
C LEU A 450 -10.96 -10.64 7.82
N GLN A 451 -11.98 -11.24 8.42
CA GLN A 451 -12.93 -12.15 7.77
C GLN A 451 -14.09 -11.34 7.21
N LEU A 452 -14.21 -11.24 5.89
CA LEU A 452 -15.21 -10.38 5.22
C LEU A 452 -15.57 -10.89 3.82
N GLN A 453 -16.47 -10.18 3.14
CA GLN A 453 -16.86 -10.42 1.74
C GLN A 453 -16.23 -9.35 0.84
N LEU A 454 -15.48 -9.78 -0.18
CA LEU A 454 -14.99 -8.94 -1.27
C LEU A 454 -15.81 -9.25 -2.53
N ASN A 455 -16.51 -8.24 -3.07
CA ASN A 455 -17.37 -8.37 -4.26
C ASN A 455 -18.44 -9.47 -4.14
N GLY A 456 -18.84 -9.83 -2.92
CA GLY A 456 -19.80 -10.91 -2.63
C GLY A 456 -19.18 -12.29 -2.37
N SER A 457 -17.86 -12.41 -2.46
CA SER A 457 -17.11 -13.67 -2.29
C SER A 457 -16.20 -13.62 -1.06
N SER A 458 -16.05 -14.75 -0.37
CA SER A 458 -15.44 -14.78 0.97
C SER A 458 -13.94 -14.51 0.91
N ALA A 459 -13.44 -13.66 1.80
CA ALA A 459 -12.04 -13.28 1.85
C ALA A 459 -11.50 -13.13 3.27
N GLU A 460 -10.23 -13.48 3.41
CA GLU A 460 -9.39 -13.14 4.54
C GLU A 460 -8.37 -12.10 4.07
N LEU A 461 -8.26 -10.96 4.76
CA LEU A 461 -7.27 -9.94 4.38
C LEU A 461 -6.64 -9.24 5.58
N TYR A 462 -5.40 -8.77 5.40
CA TYR A 462 -4.71 -7.99 6.42
C TYR A 462 -3.71 -6.99 5.82
N ILE A 463 -3.33 -6.01 6.63
CA ILE A 463 -2.29 -5.03 6.31
C ILE A 463 -0.99 -5.40 7.02
N SER A 464 0.10 -5.42 6.28
CA SER A 464 1.48 -5.45 6.79
C SER A 464 2.11 -4.07 6.78
N SER A 465 3.15 -3.85 7.59
CA SER A 465 3.93 -2.61 7.60
C SER A 465 5.43 -2.83 7.74
N SER A 466 6.21 -1.86 7.26
CA SER A 466 7.64 -1.74 7.52
C SER A 466 7.98 -0.33 8.03
N PRO A 467 9.14 -0.16 8.70
CA PRO A 467 9.99 -1.22 9.24
C PRO A 467 9.35 -1.92 10.44
N SER A 468 10.01 -2.93 11.01
CA SER A 468 9.58 -3.59 12.25
C SER A 468 9.36 -2.62 13.42
N ALA A 469 10.10 -1.50 13.46
CA ALA A 469 9.91 -0.43 14.44
C ALA A 469 8.57 0.32 14.29
N LEU A 470 7.92 0.25 13.13
CA LEU A 470 6.56 0.76 12.87
C LEU A 470 5.51 -0.36 12.79
N CYS A 471 5.83 -1.56 13.27
CA CYS A 471 4.84 -2.59 13.56
C CYS A 471 4.31 -2.37 14.99
N SER A 472 3.07 -1.87 15.11
CA SER A 472 2.39 -1.81 16.40
C SER A 472 1.98 -3.21 16.89
N ALA A 473 1.54 -3.32 18.15
CA ALA A 473 1.18 -4.61 18.75
C ALA A 473 0.17 -5.38 17.87
N GLY A 474 0.54 -6.59 17.46
CA GLY A 474 -0.25 -7.46 16.57
C GLY A 474 0.04 -7.32 15.07
N ARG A 475 0.65 -6.21 14.60
CA ARG A 475 0.91 -5.97 13.18
C ARG A 475 1.94 -6.96 12.62
N THR A 476 1.63 -7.59 11.49
CA THR A 476 2.59 -8.38 10.70
C THR A 476 3.55 -7.44 9.97
N SER A 477 4.86 -7.72 10.00
CA SER A 477 5.83 -6.93 9.22
C SER A 477 5.78 -7.27 7.73
N ASP A 478 6.06 -6.30 6.87
CA ASP A 478 5.97 -6.41 5.40
C ASP A 478 6.85 -7.56 4.87
N LEU A 479 8.08 -7.65 5.36
CA LEU A 479 8.99 -8.75 5.10
C LEU A 479 8.42 -10.12 5.50
N THR A 480 7.78 -10.22 6.66
CA THR A 480 7.16 -11.48 7.10
C THR A 480 5.99 -11.86 6.21
N ALA A 481 5.19 -10.89 5.75
CA ALA A 481 4.08 -11.14 4.86
C ALA A 481 4.53 -11.60 3.46
N ILE A 482 5.57 -10.97 2.89
CA ILE A 482 6.17 -11.38 1.61
C ILE A 482 6.72 -12.81 1.71
N VAL A 483 7.60 -13.08 2.69
CA VAL A 483 8.20 -14.41 2.87
C VAL A 483 7.14 -15.47 3.11
N ARG A 484 6.14 -15.22 3.95
CA ARG A 484 5.03 -16.17 4.20
C ARG A 484 4.17 -16.41 2.98
N THR A 485 3.98 -15.41 2.12
CA THR A 485 3.25 -15.57 0.84
C THR A 485 4.03 -16.46 -0.13
N ILE A 486 5.37 -16.33 -0.18
CA ILE A 486 6.25 -17.20 -0.97
C ILE A 486 6.31 -18.63 -0.39
N GLU A 487 6.32 -18.79 0.94
CA GLU A 487 6.32 -20.10 1.61
C GLU A 487 4.99 -20.85 1.47
N ASP A 488 3.86 -20.14 1.43
CA ASP A 488 2.50 -20.70 1.36
C ASP A 488 2.06 -21.11 -0.07
N ALA A 489 2.75 -20.62 -1.10
CA ALA A 489 2.52 -20.98 -2.50
C ALA A 489 2.80 -22.48 -2.77
N GLN A 490 1.94 -23.11 -3.57
CA GLN A 490 1.97 -24.54 -3.88
C GLN A 490 2.22 -24.84 -5.37
N ASP A 491 1.87 -23.93 -6.28
CA ASP A 491 2.02 -24.11 -7.73
C ASP A 491 2.86 -23.00 -8.36
N PHE A 492 2.60 -21.72 -8.06
CA PHE A 492 3.37 -20.62 -8.64
C PHE A 492 3.57 -19.39 -7.72
N VAL A 493 4.60 -18.60 -8.02
CA VAL A 493 4.90 -17.29 -7.43
C VAL A 493 5.31 -16.32 -8.54
N TYR A 494 4.42 -15.39 -8.89
CA TYR A 494 4.64 -14.38 -9.93
C TYR A 494 4.80 -13.00 -9.30
N ILE A 495 5.89 -12.29 -9.63
CA ILE A 495 6.31 -11.05 -8.96
C ILE A 495 6.61 -9.98 -10.00
N SER A 496 5.98 -8.81 -9.89
CA SER A 496 6.43 -7.61 -10.60
C SER A 496 6.77 -6.49 -9.63
N VAL A 497 8.06 -6.19 -9.56
CA VAL A 497 8.64 -5.14 -8.73
C VAL A 497 9.57 -4.26 -9.56
N MET A 498 9.61 -2.99 -9.23
CA MET A 498 10.53 -2.00 -9.81
C MET A 498 12.00 -2.44 -9.69
N ASP A 499 12.49 -2.59 -8.45
CA ASP A 499 13.85 -3.05 -8.15
C ASP A 499 13.80 -4.30 -7.26
N TYR A 500 14.68 -5.26 -7.55
CA TYR A 500 14.95 -6.45 -6.73
C TYR A 500 16.44 -6.51 -6.39
N GLU A 501 16.79 -6.28 -5.13
CA GLU A 501 18.18 -6.22 -4.68
C GLU A 501 18.32 -6.91 -3.31
N PRO A 502 18.75 -8.20 -3.25
CA PRO A 502 18.96 -8.94 -1.99
C PRO A 502 20.23 -8.47 -1.26
N GLN A 503 20.24 -7.19 -0.91
CA GLN A 503 21.29 -6.46 -0.20
C GLN A 503 20.67 -5.28 0.58
N CYS A 504 21.40 -4.75 1.57
CA CYS A 504 21.16 -3.37 2.00
C CYS A 504 21.89 -2.43 1.05
N PHE A 505 21.16 -1.88 0.08
CA PHE A 505 21.68 -1.00 -0.96
C PHE A 505 22.16 0.34 -0.40
N PHE A 506 21.41 0.95 0.54
CA PHE A 506 21.74 2.22 1.18
C PHE A 506 22.58 2.06 2.47
N CYS A 507 23.06 0.86 2.79
CA CYS A 507 24.03 0.67 3.88
C CYS A 507 25.46 1.08 3.46
N LYS A 508 26.26 1.49 4.46
CA LYS A 508 27.69 1.78 4.31
C LYS A 508 28.46 0.97 5.37
N PRO A 509 29.20 -0.09 4.99
CA PRO A 509 29.28 -0.68 3.65
C PRO A 509 27.95 -1.31 3.21
N LYS A 510 27.78 -1.53 1.90
CA LYS A 510 26.76 -2.45 1.38
C LYS A 510 26.99 -3.86 1.96
N ARG A 511 25.93 -4.63 2.14
CA ARG A 511 26.02 -6.05 2.53
C ARG A 511 24.91 -6.87 1.88
N PHE A 512 25.22 -8.13 1.56
CA PHE A 512 24.24 -9.11 1.10
C PHE A 512 23.17 -9.37 2.18
N TRP A 513 21.95 -9.64 1.74
CA TRP A 513 20.79 -9.89 2.58
C TRP A 513 19.83 -10.84 1.83
N PRO A 514 19.85 -12.15 2.15
CA PRO A 514 19.22 -13.15 1.30
C PRO A 514 17.75 -13.42 1.62
N VAL A 515 17.10 -12.74 2.56
CA VAL A 515 15.85 -13.25 3.19
C VAL A 515 14.71 -13.54 2.20
N ILE A 516 14.55 -12.73 1.14
CA ILE A 516 13.58 -13.02 0.06
C ILE A 516 14.18 -13.96 -0.99
N ASP A 517 15.48 -13.84 -1.26
CA ASP A 517 16.23 -14.65 -2.23
C ASP A 517 16.24 -16.14 -1.85
N ASP A 518 16.52 -16.46 -0.58
CA ASP A 518 16.43 -17.80 0.00
C ASP A 518 14.99 -18.36 -0.12
N ALA A 519 13.96 -17.54 0.12
CA ALA A 519 12.57 -17.96 0.01
C ALA A 519 12.17 -18.32 -1.43
N LEU A 520 12.63 -17.54 -2.42
CA LEU A 520 12.42 -17.81 -3.84
C LEU A 520 13.22 -19.03 -4.31
N ARG A 521 14.48 -19.19 -3.85
CA ARG A 521 15.30 -20.38 -4.13
C ARG A 521 14.67 -21.64 -3.54
N ALA A 522 14.16 -21.60 -2.32
CA ALA A 522 13.47 -22.73 -1.68
C ALA A 522 12.11 -23.05 -2.35
N ALA A 523 11.39 -22.04 -2.85
CA ALA A 523 10.18 -22.25 -3.65
C ALA A 523 10.50 -22.99 -4.95
N ALA A 524 11.42 -22.46 -5.76
CA ALA A 524 11.78 -23.03 -7.05
C ALA A 524 12.53 -24.36 -6.93
N CYS A 525 13.57 -24.46 -6.11
CA CYS A 525 14.45 -25.64 -6.09
C CYS A 525 13.91 -26.78 -5.21
N ASP A 526 13.49 -26.50 -3.97
CA ASP A 526 13.10 -27.54 -3.01
C ASP A 526 11.65 -28.00 -3.20
N ARG A 527 10.75 -27.06 -3.53
CA ARG A 527 9.30 -27.35 -3.70
C ARG A 527 8.84 -27.44 -5.15
N LYS A 528 9.69 -27.07 -6.12
CA LYS A 528 9.39 -27.04 -7.57
C LYS A 528 8.17 -26.17 -7.93
N VAL A 529 7.92 -25.13 -7.14
CA VAL A 529 6.93 -24.06 -7.40
C VAL A 529 7.43 -23.18 -8.55
N ASN A 530 6.56 -22.85 -9.51
CA ASN A 530 6.88 -22.04 -10.69
C ASN A 530 7.10 -20.56 -10.31
N VAL A 531 8.36 -20.12 -10.24
CA VAL A 531 8.70 -18.73 -9.87
C VAL A 531 8.94 -17.88 -11.12
N ARG A 532 8.28 -16.71 -11.23
CA ARG A 532 8.52 -15.74 -12.31
C ARG A 532 8.74 -14.34 -11.77
N LEU A 533 9.85 -13.72 -12.14
CA LEU A 533 10.19 -12.34 -11.79
C LEU A 533 10.16 -11.45 -13.04
N LEU A 534 9.34 -10.40 -13.00
CA LEU A 534 9.17 -9.42 -14.08
C LEU A 534 9.61 -8.02 -13.59
N ILE A 535 10.89 -7.72 -13.76
CA ILE A 535 11.59 -6.61 -13.09
C ILE A 535 11.77 -5.40 -14.01
N SER A 536 11.76 -4.18 -13.48
CA SER A 536 11.79 -2.97 -14.30
C SER A 536 13.16 -2.68 -14.93
N CYS A 537 13.15 -2.45 -16.25
CA CYS A 537 14.31 -2.08 -17.05
C CYS A 537 14.14 -0.65 -17.58
N TRP A 538 14.82 0.28 -16.93
CA TRP A 538 14.74 1.71 -17.19
C TRP A 538 16.13 2.36 -16.99
N PRO A 539 16.37 3.61 -17.43
CA PRO A 539 17.70 4.22 -17.40
C PRO A 539 18.33 4.38 -16.01
N HIS A 540 17.52 4.31 -14.95
CA HIS A 540 17.98 4.38 -13.56
C HIS A 540 18.13 2.99 -12.88
N SER A 541 17.81 1.87 -13.55
CA SER A 541 18.03 0.51 -13.01
C SER A 541 19.47 0.32 -12.51
N HIS A 542 19.63 -0.12 -11.26
CA HIS A 542 20.94 -0.38 -10.68
C HIS A 542 21.65 -1.54 -11.40
N ARG A 543 22.96 -1.43 -11.61
CA ARG A 543 23.73 -2.49 -12.30
C ARG A 543 23.89 -3.75 -11.45
N ASP A 544 24.00 -3.58 -10.13
CA ASP A 544 24.16 -4.66 -9.16
C ASP A 544 22.94 -5.62 -9.17
N MET A 545 21.73 -5.08 -9.32
CA MET A 545 20.47 -5.84 -9.44
C MET A 545 20.57 -6.96 -10.48
N PHE A 546 21.06 -6.65 -11.69
CA PHE A 546 21.09 -7.64 -12.77
C PHE A 546 21.99 -8.85 -12.45
N VAL A 547 23.05 -8.68 -11.66
CA VAL A 547 23.91 -9.78 -11.22
C VAL A 547 23.17 -10.72 -10.25
N PHE A 548 22.33 -10.18 -9.37
CA PHE A 548 21.47 -11.00 -8.51
C PHE A 548 20.37 -11.71 -9.32
N LEU A 549 19.76 -11.04 -10.29
CA LEU A 549 18.78 -11.64 -11.21
C LEU A 549 19.39 -12.77 -12.06
N GLU A 550 20.62 -12.60 -12.57
CA GLU A 550 21.37 -13.66 -13.26
C GLU A 550 21.61 -14.86 -12.32
N SER A 551 21.93 -14.60 -11.04
CA SER A 551 22.14 -15.64 -10.03
C SER A 551 20.87 -16.43 -9.65
N LEU A 552 19.67 -15.91 -9.95
CA LEU A 552 18.40 -16.63 -9.84
C LEU A 552 18.10 -17.38 -11.14
N SER A 553 18.19 -16.70 -12.29
CA SER A 553 17.90 -17.28 -13.61
C SER A 553 18.76 -18.51 -13.92
N ILE A 554 20.04 -18.54 -13.49
CA ILE A 554 20.95 -19.67 -13.72
C ILE A 554 20.48 -20.99 -13.08
N LEU A 555 19.61 -20.95 -12.06
CA LEU A 555 19.10 -22.15 -11.37
C LEU A 555 18.15 -22.99 -12.23
N SER A 556 17.63 -22.40 -13.31
CA SER A 556 16.82 -23.11 -14.32
C SER A 556 17.62 -24.13 -15.13
N GLN A 557 18.95 -24.05 -15.11
CA GLN A 557 19.82 -24.92 -15.89
C GLN A 557 20.05 -26.28 -15.19
N GLU A 558 20.30 -27.31 -16.00
CA GLU A 558 20.75 -28.62 -15.52
C GLU A 558 22.12 -28.51 -14.83
N PRO A 559 22.37 -29.23 -13.72
CA PRO A 559 21.57 -30.31 -13.14
C PRO A 559 20.57 -29.87 -12.05
N LEU A 560 20.27 -28.57 -11.90
CA LEU A 560 19.37 -28.07 -10.85
C LEU A 560 17.91 -28.09 -11.30
N GLY A 561 17.64 -27.62 -12.53
CA GLY A 561 16.31 -27.62 -13.14
C GLY A 561 15.24 -27.00 -12.23
N CYS A 562 15.56 -25.88 -11.56
CA CYS A 562 14.60 -25.18 -10.71
C CYS A 562 13.69 -24.32 -11.61
N PRO A 563 12.35 -24.47 -11.56
CA PRO A 563 11.42 -23.63 -12.33
C PRO A 563 11.43 -22.18 -11.81
N ILE A 564 12.43 -21.40 -12.27
CA ILE A 564 12.56 -19.97 -12.01
C ILE A 564 12.93 -19.23 -13.29
N GLU A 565 12.03 -18.36 -13.75
CA GLU A 565 12.23 -17.50 -14.92
C GLU A 565 12.38 -16.04 -14.47
N VAL A 566 13.28 -15.31 -15.13
CA VAL A 566 13.52 -13.90 -14.84
C VAL A 566 13.54 -13.11 -16.15
N ASN A 567 12.58 -12.21 -16.28
CA ASN A 567 12.45 -11.31 -17.41
C ASN A 567 12.46 -9.86 -16.94
N LEU A 568 12.78 -8.96 -17.86
CA LEU A 568 12.73 -7.53 -17.64
C LEU A 568 11.54 -6.92 -18.38
N PHE A 569 10.95 -5.86 -17.83
CA PHE A 569 9.86 -5.12 -18.45
C PHE A 569 10.33 -3.69 -18.77
N VAL A 570 10.17 -3.27 -20.02
CA VAL A 570 10.53 -1.94 -20.51
C VAL A 570 9.26 -1.15 -20.80
N VAL A 571 9.10 0.02 -20.20
CA VAL A 571 8.10 0.99 -20.65
C VAL A 571 8.75 1.83 -21.76
N PRO A 572 8.17 1.92 -22.98
CA PRO A 572 8.71 2.78 -24.03
C PRO A 572 8.70 4.27 -23.61
N GLY A 573 9.75 5.00 -23.96
CA GLY A 573 9.85 6.46 -23.74
C GLY A 573 10.65 7.18 -24.84
N GLU A 574 10.92 6.49 -25.95
CA GLU A 574 11.72 7.00 -27.06
C GLU A 574 10.88 7.94 -27.94
N GLY A 575 11.36 9.16 -28.16
CA GLY A 575 10.71 10.15 -29.03
C GLY A 575 9.99 11.31 -28.31
N GLU A 576 9.79 11.23 -26.99
CA GLU A 576 9.25 12.35 -26.21
C GLU A 576 10.27 13.48 -26.09
N GLN A 577 9.83 14.74 -26.29
CA GLN A 577 10.70 15.93 -26.30
C GLN A 577 10.00 17.16 -25.70
N PRO A 578 10.52 17.74 -24.59
CA PRO A 578 11.62 17.23 -23.76
C PRO A 578 11.21 15.93 -23.05
N PRO A 579 12.16 15.00 -22.76
CA PRO A 579 11.85 13.76 -22.06
C PRO A 579 11.44 14.04 -20.61
N ILE A 580 10.37 13.41 -20.13
CA ILE A 580 9.89 13.62 -18.76
C ILE A 580 10.83 12.93 -17.75
N PRO A 581 11.39 13.65 -16.75
CA PRO A 581 12.24 13.05 -15.73
C PRO A 581 11.48 12.02 -14.89
N TYR A 582 12.07 10.83 -14.71
CA TYR A 582 11.54 9.72 -13.90
C TYR A 582 10.19 9.14 -14.37
N ALA A 583 9.80 9.41 -15.62
CA ALA A 583 8.74 8.70 -16.33
C ALA A 583 9.23 7.35 -16.92
N HIS A 584 8.35 6.68 -17.65
CA HIS A 584 8.63 5.52 -18.50
C HIS A 584 9.33 4.38 -17.74
N VAL A 585 8.72 3.96 -16.64
CA VAL A 585 9.19 2.89 -15.76
C VAL A 585 8.03 2.01 -15.29
N ASN A 586 8.25 0.69 -15.19
CA ASN A 586 7.36 -0.18 -14.44
C ASN A 586 7.66 0.02 -12.95
N HIS A 587 6.76 0.71 -12.25
CA HIS A 587 6.90 1.07 -10.85
C HIS A 587 6.05 0.16 -9.94
N ASN A 588 5.45 -0.90 -10.46
CA ASN A 588 4.71 -1.90 -9.67
C ASN A 588 5.50 -2.43 -8.47
N LYS A 589 4.79 -2.86 -7.41
CA LYS A 589 5.31 -3.67 -6.30
C LYS A 589 4.26 -4.71 -5.86
N TYR A 590 4.01 -5.71 -6.69
CA TYR A 590 3.02 -6.77 -6.39
C TYR A 590 3.60 -8.18 -6.54
N MET A 591 2.91 -9.12 -5.91
CA MET A 591 3.13 -10.56 -6.04
C MET A 591 1.79 -11.29 -6.03
N VAL A 592 1.66 -12.32 -6.86
CA VAL A 592 0.50 -13.21 -6.90
C VAL A 592 0.95 -14.66 -6.92
N THR A 593 0.25 -15.51 -6.18
CA THR A 593 0.49 -16.96 -6.11
C THR A 593 -0.77 -17.71 -6.46
N ASP A 594 -0.74 -19.04 -6.46
CA ASP A 594 -1.93 -19.87 -6.63
C ASP A 594 -3.05 -19.56 -5.61
N ARG A 595 -2.70 -19.00 -4.44
CA ARG A 595 -3.61 -18.79 -3.30
C ARG A 595 -3.76 -17.35 -2.81
N LEU A 596 -2.77 -16.49 -3.03
CA LEU A 596 -2.69 -15.17 -2.40
C LEU A 596 -2.39 -14.05 -3.40
N ALA A 597 -2.90 -12.84 -3.11
CA ALA A 597 -2.47 -11.60 -3.73
C ALA A 597 -1.80 -10.69 -2.69
N TYR A 598 -0.63 -10.13 -3.03
CA TYR A 598 0.08 -9.09 -2.30
C TYR A 598 0.24 -7.85 -3.18
N ILE A 599 -0.19 -6.70 -2.68
CA ILE A 599 0.02 -5.38 -3.31
C ILE A 599 0.64 -4.46 -2.27
N GLY A 600 1.81 -3.87 -2.54
CA GLY A 600 2.54 -3.06 -1.57
C GLY A 600 3.18 -1.80 -2.13
N THR A 601 3.88 -1.09 -1.26
CA THR A 601 4.51 0.21 -1.56
C THR A 601 6.03 0.13 -1.80
N SER A 602 6.64 -1.01 -1.48
CA SER A 602 8.06 -1.14 -1.14
C SER A 602 8.86 -1.89 -2.22
N ASN A 603 9.99 -1.33 -2.68
CA ASN A 603 10.91 -2.09 -3.55
C ASN A 603 11.63 -3.17 -2.72
N TRP A 604 12.16 -4.21 -3.37
CA TRP A 604 12.60 -5.42 -2.68
C TRP A 604 14.10 -5.39 -2.35
N SER A 605 14.46 -4.62 -1.33
CA SER A 605 15.80 -4.61 -0.70
C SER A 605 15.71 -4.47 0.82
N GLU A 606 16.81 -4.73 1.55
CA GLU A 606 16.77 -4.77 3.01
C GLU A 606 16.36 -3.44 3.67
N ASP A 607 16.83 -2.31 3.14
CA ASP A 607 16.56 -0.99 3.72
C ASP A 607 15.09 -0.55 3.53
N TYR A 608 14.42 -1.02 2.47
CA TYR A 608 12.98 -0.87 2.33
C TYR A 608 12.19 -1.57 3.44
N PHE A 609 12.68 -2.70 3.96
CA PHE A 609 12.02 -3.44 5.02
C PHE A 609 12.50 -3.12 6.45
N THR A 610 13.72 -2.58 6.60
CA THR A 610 14.37 -2.35 7.91
C THR A 610 14.45 -0.88 8.33
N LYS A 611 14.26 0.08 7.41
CA LYS A 611 14.32 1.52 7.72
C LYS A 611 13.12 2.29 7.18
N THR A 612 12.79 2.09 5.90
CA THR A 612 11.75 2.83 5.19
C THR A 612 10.34 2.46 5.66
N ALA A 613 9.46 3.45 5.82
CA ALA A 613 8.05 3.22 6.12
C ALA A 613 7.28 2.79 4.87
N GLY A 614 6.76 1.58 4.89
CA GLY A 614 5.97 0.96 3.80
C GLY A 614 4.78 0.18 4.34
N VAL A 615 3.83 -0.16 3.45
CA VAL A 615 2.72 -1.07 3.75
C VAL A 615 2.49 -2.07 2.62
N GLY A 616 1.85 -3.19 2.96
CA GLY A 616 1.34 -4.19 2.04
C GLY A 616 -0.10 -4.58 2.39
N LEU A 617 -0.91 -4.84 1.37
CA LEU A 617 -2.23 -5.45 1.45
C LEU A 617 -2.12 -6.90 1.00
N ILE A 618 -2.51 -7.83 1.87
CA ILE A 618 -2.54 -9.27 1.58
C ILE A 618 -4.00 -9.72 1.55
N VAL A 619 -4.37 -10.45 0.49
CA VAL A 619 -5.73 -10.97 0.27
C VAL A 619 -5.69 -12.45 -0.09
N ASN A 620 -6.35 -13.27 0.73
CA ASN A 620 -6.83 -14.60 0.39
C ASN A 620 -8.32 -14.46 0.00
N GLN A 621 -8.70 -14.74 -1.25
CA GLN A 621 -10.10 -14.64 -1.69
C GLN A 621 -10.56 -15.95 -2.32
N SER A 622 -11.55 -16.58 -1.70
CA SER A 622 -12.17 -17.83 -2.15
C SER A 622 -13.55 -17.56 -2.73
N ASP A 623 -13.75 -17.90 -4.00
CA ASP A 623 -15.04 -17.81 -4.67
C ASP A 623 -15.52 -19.19 -5.17
N PRO A 624 -16.41 -19.87 -4.43
CA PRO A 624 -16.98 -21.15 -4.85
C PRO A 624 -17.93 -21.06 -6.05
N ASN A 625 -18.42 -19.86 -6.40
CA ASN A 625 -19.44 -19.65 -7.43
C ASN A 625 -18.81 -19.28 -8.79
N SER A 626 -17.71 -18.54 -8.77
CA SER A 626 -16.79 -18.31 -9.91
C SER A 626 -16.56 -19.58 -10.72
N ILE A 627 -16.16 -20.67 -10.03
CA ILE A 627 -15.86 -22.00 -10.59
C ILE A 627 -17.07 -22.62 -11.30
N MET A 628 -18.29 -22.30 -10.85
CA MET A 628 -19.54 -22.80 -11.43
C MET A 628 -20.09 -21.93 -12.58
N ALA A 629 -19.63 -20.69 -12.70
CA ALA A 629 -20.09 -19.72 -13.70
C ALA A 629 -19.12 -19.55 -14.89
N GLY A 630 -17.86 -20.00 -14.76
CA GLY A 630 -16.82 -19.79 -15.77
C GLY A 630 -16.35 -18.33 -15.87
N GLN A 631 -16.43 -17.59 -14.75
CA GLN A 631 -16.03 -16.18 -14.66
C GLN A 631 -15.25 -15.95 -13.37
N GLU A 632 -13.92 -15.85 -13.47
CA GLU A 632 -13.04 -15.74 -12.30
C GLU A 632 -12.84 -14.29 -11.84
N PHE A 633 -13.73 -13.85 -10.94
CA PHE A 633 -13.82 -12.45 -10.49
C PHE A 633 -12.91 -12.06 -9.30
N THR A 634 -12.05 -12.95 -8.78
CA THR A 634 -11.23 -12.65 -7.59
C THR A 634 -10.07 -11.70 -7.89
N LEU A 635 -9.61 -10.94 -6.89
CA LEU A 635 -8.38 -10.13 -6.99
C LEU A 635 -7.17 -10.99 -7.36
N ARG A 636 -7.09 -12.20 -6.79
CA ARG A 636 -6.03 -13.18 -7.07
C ARG A 636 -6.03 -13.58 -8.55
N HIS A 637 -7.19 -13.78 -9.17
CA HIS A 637 -7.27 -14.03 -10.61
C HIS A 637 -6.88 -12.79 -11.41
N GLN A 638 -7.50 -11.63 -11.14
CA GLN A 638 -7.23 -10.38 -11.87
C GLN A 638 -5.73 -9.99 -11.86
N LEU A 639 -5.05 -10.15 -10.72
CA LEU A 639 -3.63 -9.83 -10.58
C LEU A 639 -2.71 -10.80 -11.34
N GLU A 640 -3.10 -12.08 -11.48
CA GLU A 640 -2.42 -13.02 -12.38
C GLU A 640 -2.65 -12.62 -13.85
N GLN A 641 -3.87 -12.27 -14.24
CA GLN A 641 -4.14 -11.88 -15.63
C GLN A 641 -3.37 -10.61 -16.02
N VAL A 642 -3.21 -9.64 -15.11
CA VAL A 642 -2.29 -8.51 -15.28
C VAL A 642 -0.84 -8.98 -15.46
N PHE A 643 -0.36 -9.90 -14.63
CA PHE A 643 1.00 -10.44 -14.77
C PHE A 643 1.21 -11.18 -16.09
N ILE A 644 0.26 -12.02 -16.51
CA ILE A 644 0.33 -12.83 -17.73
C ILE A 644 0.20 -11.96 -18.99
N ARG A 645 -0.64 -10.90 -18.97
CA ARG A 645 -0.66 -9.86 -20.01
C ARG A 645 0.70 -9.18 -20.12
N ASP A 646 1.25 -8.71 -19.00
CA ASP A 646 2.53 -8.00 -18.97
C ASP A 646 3.68 -8.92 -19.45
N TRP A 647 3.72 -10.18 -18.98
CA TRP A 647 4.73 -11.21 -19.27
C TRP A 647 4.74 -11.69 -20.73
N ASN A 648 3.60 -11.65 -21.42
CA ASN A 648 3.49 -12.06 -22.83
C ASN A 648 3.55 -10.88 -23.82
N SER A 649 3.72 -9.64 -23.34
CA SER A 649 3.72 -8.45 -24.19
C SER A 649 5.08 -8.15 -24.84
N ASP A 650 5.07 -7.43 -25.98
CA ASP A 650 6.28 -6.97 -26.69
C ASP A 650 7.20 -6.04 -25.85
N ASN A 651 6.73 -5.62 -24.67
CA ASN A 651 7.48 -4.81 -23.70
C ASN A 651 8.47 -5.64 -22.86
N VAL A 652 8.43 -6.98 -22.99
CA VAL A 652 9.34 -7.88 -22.29
C VAL A 652 10.69 -7.98 -22.96
N LEU A 653 11.73 -7.80 -22.15
CA LEU A 653 13.13 -7.89 -22.55
C LEU A 653 13.79 -9.08 -21.81
N PRO A 654 14.38 -10.05 -22.53
CA PRO A 654 15.15 -11.12 -21.91
C PRO A 654 16.30 -10.58 -21.05
N LEU A 655 16.54 -11.18 -19.88
CA LEU A 655 17.55 -10.72 -18.91
C LEU A 655 18.95 -10.57 -19.51
N SER A 656 19.34 -11.41 -20.47
CA SER A 656 20.61 -11.31 -21.21
C SER A 656 20.85 -9.92 -21.86
N ASN A 657 19.77 -9.21 -22.14
CA ASN A 657 19.78 -7.93 -22.85
C ASN A 657 19.76 -6.72 -21.90
N HIS A 658 19.85 -6.92 -20.58
CA HIS A 658 19.83 -5.88 -19.53
C HIS A 658 20.74 -4.65 -19.81
N ARG A 659 21.80 -4.83 -20.60
CA ARG A 659 22.70 -3.75 -21.05
C ARG A 659 22.02 -2.68 -21.92
N SER A 660 20.77 -2.87 -22.35
CA SER A 660 19.97 -1.83 -23.01
C SER A 660 19.23 -0.90 -22.04
N CYS A 661 18.96 -1.32 -20.79
CA CYS A 661 18.22 -0.49 -19.83
C CYS A 661 18.90 0.87 -19.63
N THR A 662 20.24 0.88 -19.48
CA THR A 662 21.04 2.10 -19.30
C THR A 662 21.53 2.73 -20.62
N LYS A 663 20.82 2.53 -21.74
CA LYS A 663 21.22 3.02 -23.08
C LYS A 663 20.12 3.75 -23.86
N ARG A 664 18.87 3.75 -23.40
CA ARG A 664 17.75 4.41 -24.07
C ARG A 664 17.55 5.83 -23.50
N TYR A 665 18.19 6.81 -24.14
CA TYR A 665 17.90 8.26 -24.12
C TYR A 665 18.59 8.89 -25.34
#